data_AF-A0A0D2AJF0-F1
#
_entry.id   AF-A0A0D2AJF0-F1
#
_cell.length_a   1.000
_cell.length_b   1.000
_cell.length_c   1.000
_cell.angle_alpha   90.00
_cell.angle_beta   90.00
_cell.angle_gamma   90.00
#
_symmetry.space_group_name_H-M   'P 1'
#
loop_
_entity.id
_entity.type
_entity.pdbx_description
1 polymer ?
#
loop_
_entity_poly.entity_id
_entity_poly.type
_entity_poly.pdbx_seq_one_letter_code
_entity_poly.pdbx_strand_id
1 'polypeptide(L)'
;MAEINNGHDSDETPYETNQTSATSTKSDDEVELLTGSVCEIKSLVEKPKGGEMEVIEKDKYDSTLEKKPFEQYALVTKRILDEEGKLKIRTLQINSPQLLNALKDVVEYYPSESLDFTNQVSYDSPYELLYHHRSQLESYKENQNDEMTSEHIDLLLHFLASEAGDKGKDAEKALASGLVTFENAWMAYKPGELIFTSSYGQDRLYILNQTGYHKDNCRGRYFQLSCNFSSCDGENVGTAQTNLVIWEKDDFVGKTASKITSLSAIPLKYLDEDQQELIKAKLTERGKRYLEIRGVKSWEYDGLYLYLKTPPYDFYDERSNYDGKWLPRTCTERVVLDPKTFIEEMRDQKDVSAAMGTSDCCRLSNCDSNQYQSLEADPMLCPPYVYGFSLESKEWCKYFVDNLSPVVWQENAMDALILPNAQRRLIRSLVTSHRYPDHARDEASLKGKGLIMLLHGTPGSGKTLTAELTAEQTKRPLLKLSTGELGSWEERLSHELKKLLTYASIWKAVVLIDEADVFLEARRSGSDSAFNSNNMVAIFLKQLEYFQGILFLTSNRVGVFDQAIRSRLHLAMQYHAPDESRRALLWRQKLSQLQEVDISFDMEDAIKTLSKPAMNGREINNAVNTAKTLATAENNGKMRLEDLDTVVQVWQEFQSSMEQLDV
;
A
#
# COMPACT_ATOMS: atom_id res chain seq x y z
N MET A 1 45.76 -34.87 40.41
CA MET A 1 47.18 -35.01 40.05
C MET A 1 47.74 -33.60 39.88
N ALA A 2 48.82 -33.29 40.62
CA ALA A 2 49.60 -32.04 40.73
C ALA A 2 48.84 -30.83 41.36
N GLU A 3 49.07 -30.38 42.61
CA GLU A 3 50.25 -29.76 43.29
C GLU A 3 50.65 -28.39 42.68
N ILE A 4 50.89 -27.24 43.36
CA ILE A 4 51.18 -26.88 44.78
C ILE A 4 51.18 -25.31 44.94
N ASN A 5 50.84 -24.79 46.15
CA ASN A 5 51.20 -23.49 46.82
C ASN A 5 50.75 -22.12 46.25
N ASN A 6 50.49 -21.03 47.01
CA ASN A 6 50.66 -20.67 48.43
C ASN A 6 49.90 -19.36 48.78
N GLY A 7 49.36 -19.26 50.01
CA GLY A 7 49.23 -18.05 50.87
C GLY A 7 48.20 -16.97 50.49
N HIS A 8 47.50 -16.27 51.39
CA HIS A 8 47.41 -16.28 52.86
C HIS A 8 46.13 -15.50 53.23
N ASP A 9 45.42 -15.98 54.24
CA ASP A 9 44.13 -15.50 54.74
C ASP A 9 44.24 -14.36 55.77
N SER A 10 43.06 -13.85 56.15
CA SER A 10 42.63 -13.32 57.46
C SER A 10 42.76 -11.81 57.75
N ASP A 11 41.60 -11.15 57.68
CA ASP A 11 40.76 -10.67 58.80
C ASP A 11 41.25 -9.64 59.83
N GLU A 12 40.26 -8.78 60.15
CA GLU A 12 39.96 -8.12 61.43
C GLU A 12 40.63 -6.79 61.84
N THR A 13 39.74 -5.82 62.11
CA THR A 13 39.76 -4.53 62.84
C THR A 13 40.57 -4.54 64.16
N PRO A 14 40.99 -3.43 64.85
CA PRO A 14 40.14 -2.28 65.23
C PRO A 14 40.77 -0.94 65.79
N TYR A 15 39.91 -0.03 66.29
CA TYR A 15 40.00 0.94 67.43
C TYR A 15 40.95 2.19 67.48
N GLU A 16 40.29 3.36 67.53
CA GLU A 16 40.33 4.46 68.54
C GLU A 16 41.46 5.53 68.75
N THR A 17 40.99 6.78 68.88
CA THR A 17 41.41 7.92 69.76
C THR A 17 42.72 8.67 69.45
N ASN A 18 42.91 9.99 69.67
CA ASN A 18 42.19 11.10 70.31
C ASN A 18 42.91 12.46 70.02
N GLN A 19 42.29 13.58 70.44
CA GLN A 19 42.82 14.93 70.77
C GLN A 19 42.73 16.01 69.63
N THR A 20 42.17 17.23 69.80
CA THR A 20 41.87 18.04 71.00
C THR A 20 41.01 19.29 70.69
N SER A 21 40.15 19.66 71.67
CA SER A 21 39.74 21.00 72.17
C SER A 21 38.83 21.99 71.38
N ALA A 22 37.57 22.08 71.85
CA ALA A 22 36.72 23.23 72.29
C ALA A 22 36.88 24.63 71.62
N THR A 23 35.84 25.43 71.30
CA THR A 23 34.65 25.81 72.11
C THR A 23 33.64 26.63 71.25
N SER A 24 32.32 26.41 71.45
CA SER A 24 31.11 27.28 71.27
C SER A 24 31.07 28.36 70.15
N THR A 25 30.02 28.49 69.30
CA THR A 25 28.63 28.90 69.63
C THR A 25 27.68 28.74 68.42
N LYS A 26 26.38 28.51 68.69
CA LYS A 26 25.14 28.71 67.88
C LYS A 26 25.26 29.81 66.79
N SER A 27 24.54 29.85 65.66
CA SER A 27 23.32 29.28 65.06
C SER A 27 23.45 29.50 63.53
N ASP A 28 22.85 28.71 62.64
CA ASP A 28 21.51 28.95 62.09
C ASP A 28 21.07 27.70 61.30
N ASP A 29 19.80 27.33 61.45
CA ASP A 29 19.14 26.26 60.70
C ASP A 29 19.02 26.67 59.22
N GLU A 30 19.93 26.21 58.35
CA GLU A 30 19.62 26.10 56.92
C GLU A 30 18.72 24.89 56.72
N VAL A 31 17.40 25.13 56.73
CA VAL A 31 16.42 24.16 56.24
C VAL A 31 16.73 23.90 54.78
N GLU A 32 17.32 22.74 54.43
CA GLU A 32 17.35 22.26 53.05
C GLU A 32 15.90 22.07 52.58
N LEU A 33 15.35 23.09 51.92
CA LEU A 33 14.01 23.05 51.36
C LEU A 33 13.98 22.02 50.21
N LEU A 34 13.24 20.93 50.42
CA LEU A 34 13.06 19.86 49.43
C LEU A 34 12.51 20.42 48.12
N THR A 35 13.05 19.95 46.99
CA THR A 35 12.62 20.32 45.63
C THR A 35 11.11 20.15 45.46
N GLY A 36 10.44 21.20 44.97
CA GLY A 36 9.00 21.20 44.68
C GLY A 36 8.07 21.08 45.89
N SER A 37 8.57 21.32 47.12
CA SER A 37 7.78 21.24 48.36
C SER A 37 6.86 22.45 48.59
N VAL A 38 7.16 23.60 47.97
CA VAL A 38 6.34 24.81 48.11
C VAL A 38 5.25 24.82 47.03
N CYS A 39 3.97 24.75 47.44
CA CYS A 39 2.80 24.75 46.56
C CYS A 39 2.49 26.16 45.98
N GLU A 40 3.45 26.73 45.25
CA GLU A 40 3.33 28.04 44.61
C GLU A 40 3.91 28.03 43.19
N ILE A 41 3.46 28.98 42.36
CA ILE A 41 3.94 29.19 40.99
C ILE A 41 4.97 30.31 40.96
N LYS A 42 6.15 30.05 40.39
CA LYS A 42 7.17 31.07 40.13
C LYS A 42 7.21 31.47 38.66
N SER A 43 7.47 32.75 38.35
CA SER A 43 7.61 33.24 36.97
C SER A 43 8.99 33.83 36.70
N LEU A 44 9.65 33.30 35.67
CA LEU A 44 10.98 33.67 35.19
C LEU A 44 10.91 34.19 33.75
N VAL A 45 11.75 35.17 33.44
CA VAL A 45 11.91 35.73 32.09
C VAL A 45 13.37 35.59 31.69
N GLU A 46 13.64 34.92 30.57
CA GLU A 46 14.98 34.75 30.03
C GLU A 46 15.18 35.68 28.83
N LYS A 47 16.27 36.45 28.85
CA LYS A 47 16.65 37.36 27.76
C LYS A 47 18.06 37.04 27.26
N PRO A 48 18.29 36.97 25.94
CA PRO A 48 19.63 36.88 25.38
C PRO A 48 20.35 38.23 25.57
N LYS A 49 21.54 38.21 26.17
CA LYS A 49 22.37 39.39 26.37
C LYS A 49 23.81 39.03 26.00
N GLY A 50 24.27 39.52 24.85
CA GLY A 50 25.66 39.35 24.41
C GLY A 50 26.12 37.90 24.23
N GLY A 51 25.22 36.97 23.87
CA GLY A 51 25.53 35.55 23.68
C GLY A 51 25.31 34.67 24.92
N GLU A 52 24.97 35.25 26.08
CA GLU A 52 24.59 34.52 27.30
C GLU A 52 23.10 34.75 27.64
N MET A 53 22.45 33.76 28.26
CA MET A 53 21.04 33.83 28.69
C MET A 53 20.96 34.37 30.12
N GLU A 54 20.29 35.51 30.33
CA GLU A 54 20.07 36.11 31.66
C GLU A 54 18.64 35.75 32.15
N VAL A 55 18.53 35.06 33.30
CA VAL A 55 17.25 34.68 33.94
C VAL A 55 16.85 35.76 34.96
N ILE A 56 15.69 36.40 34.77
CA ILE A 56 15.20 37.51 35.60
C ILE A 56 13.87 37.13 36.26
N GLU A 57 13.73 37.39 37.56
CA GLU A 57 12.46 37.25 38.28
C GLU A 57 11.51 38.41 37.94
N LYS A 58 10.24 38.11 37.68
CA LYS A 58 9.26 39.10 37.22
C LYS A 58 8.92 40.16 38.28
N ASP A 59 9.08 39.85 39.57
CA ASP A 59 8.60 40.70 40.69
C ASP A 59 9.62 40.88 41.84
N LYS A 60 10.93 41.03 41.55
CA LYS A 60 11.93 41.75 42.37
C LYS A 60 13.33 41.66 41.75
N TYR A 61 14.05 42.77 41.71
CA TYR A 61 15.49 42.80 41.48
C TYR A 61 16.16 42.60 42.84
N ASP A 62 16.62 41.38 43.12
CA ASP A 62 17.51 41.12 44.26
C ASP A 62 18.79 40.47 43.72
N SER A 63 19.89 41.21 43.79
CA SER A 63 21.16 40.89 43.14
C SER A 63 22.05 39.96 43.98
N THR A 64 21.46 39.09 44.80
CA THR A 64 22.20 38.27 45.78
C THR A 64 21.95 36.76 45.73
N LEU A 65 21.14 36.24 44.79
CA LEU A 65 20.84 34.81 44.73
C LEU A 65 21.84 34.05 43.84
N GLU A 66 22.68 33.22 44.48
CA GLU A 66 23.47 32.18 43.84
C GLU A 66 22.58 31.19 43.06
N LYS A 67 23.17 30.53 42.06
CA LYS A 67 22.50 29.63 41.11
C LYS A 67 21.75 28.50 41.84
N LYS A 68 20.40 28.55 41.80
CA LYS A 68 19.36 27.50 42.04
C LYS A 68 18.22 27.82 43.06
N PRO A 69 17.70 29.05 43.23
CA PRO A 69 16.64 29.33 44.24
C PRO A 69 15.20 28.94 43.80
N PHE A 70 15.01 28.37 42.61
CA PHE A 70 13.68 28.19 42.01
C PHE A 70 13.19 26.73 42.00
N GLU A 71 14.05 25.77 42.35
CA GLU A 71 13.71 24.33 42.35
C GLU A 71 12.76 23.95 43.51
N GLN A 72 12.67 24.78 44.56
CA GLN A 72 11.79 24.58 45.72
C GLN A 72 10.29 24.77 45.40
N TYR A 73 9.95 25.53 44.36
CA TYR A 73 8.57 25.80 43.96
C TYR A 73 7.99 24.66 43.12
N ALA A 74 6.74 24.29 43.36
CA ALA A 74 6.04 23.20 42.68
C ALA A 74 5.99 23.40 41.16
N LEU A 75 5.71 24.63 40.72
CA LEU A 75 5.60 25.00 39.30
C LEU A 75 6.44 26.24 38.99
N VAL A 76 7.23 26.18 37.91
CA VAL A 76 8.07 27.30 37.45
C VAL A 76 7.76 27.59 35.99
N THR A 77 7.27 28.79 35.71
CA THR A 77 6.99 29.28 34.35
C THR A 77 8.17 30.06 33.81
N LYS A 78 8.65 29.70 32.62
CA LYS A 78 9.75 30.39 31.94
C LYS A 78 9.24 31.05 30.66
N ARG A 79 9.59 32.32 30.45
CA ARG A 79 9.28 33.08 29.23
C ARG A 79 10.59 33.43 28.53
N ILE A 80 10.83 32.80 27.38
CA ILE A 80 12.03 33.03 26.58
C ILE A 80 11.71 34.13 25.57
N LEU A 81 12.45 35.24 25.64
CA LEU A 81 12.33 36.37 24.72
C LEU A 81 13.45 36.30 23.66
N ASP A 82 13.16 36.68 22.42
CA ASP A 82 14.19 36.89 21.38
C ASP A 82 14.99 38.18 21.63
N GLU A 83 16.06 38.41 20.85
CA GLU A 83 16.91 39.62 20.92
C GLU A 83 16.13 40.93 20.75
N GLU A 84 15.00 40.89 20.02
CA GLU A 84 14.08 42.03 19.86
C GLU A 84 13.11 42.21 21.05
N GLY A 85 13.19 41.38 22.09
CA GLY A 85 12.30 41.41 23.24
C GLY A 85 10.89 40.83 22.98
N LYS A 86 10.69 40.13 21.86
CA LYS A 86 9.43 39.42 21.57
C LYS A 86 9.42 38.03 22.23
N LEU A 87 8.27 37.62 22.77
CA LEU A 87 8.09 36.28 23.33
C LEU A 87 8.25 35.23 22.24
N LYS A 88 9.25 34.37 22.41
CA LYS A 88 9.56 33.27 21.51
C LYS A 88 8.87 31.99 21.96
N ILE A 89 9.14 31.57 23.20
CA ILE A 89 8.66 30.32 23.78
C ILE A 89 8.24 30.57 25.22
N ARG A 90 7.23 29.83 25.65
CA ARG A 90 6.82 29.77 27.04
C ARG A 90 6.81 28.33 27.51
N THR A 91 7.52 28.05 28.58
CA THR A 91 7.71 26.71 29.13
C THR A 91 7.19 26.65 30.56
N LEU A 92 6.60 25.53 30.96
CA LEU A 92 6.22 25.21 32.33
C LEU A 92 7.10 24.05 32.80
N GLN A 93 7.85 24.28 33.87
CA GLN A 93 8.65 23.28 34.55
C GLN A 93 7.91 22.80 35.80
N ILE A 94 7.77 21.48 35.94
CA ILE A 94 7.11 20.83 37.07
C ILE A 94 8.20 20.21 37.96
N ASN A 95 8.31 20.70 39.19
CA ASN A 95 9.27 20.20 40.18
C ASN A 95 8.62 19.38 41.29
N SER A 96 7.30 19.46 41.44
CA SER A 96 6.58 18.78 42.52
C SER A 96 6.61 17.26 42.37
N PRO A 97 7.15 16.52 43.37
CA PRO A 97 7.13 15.05 43.34
C PRO A 97 5.72 14.47 43.30
N GLN A 98 4.75 15.12 43.94
CA GLN A 98 3.35 14.69 43.95
C GLN A 98 2.71 14.79 42.56
N LEU A 99 2.96 15.88 41.84
CA LEU A 99 2.50 16.03 40.45
C LEU A 99 3.18 15.05 39.50
N LEU A 100 4.48 14.83 39.68
CA LEU A 100 5.23 13.88 38.87
C LEU A 100 4.70 12.45 39.06
N ASN A 101 4.38 12.05 40.29
CA ASN A 101 3.75 10.76 40.56
C ASN A 101 2.33 10.67 39.95
N ALA A 102 1.50 11.70 40.12
CA ALA A 102 0.17 11.73 39.52
C ALA A 102 0.22 11.65 37.99
N LEU A 103 1.14 12.37 37.35
CA LEU A 103 1.35 12.30 35.89
C LEU A 103 1.85 10.92 35.46
N LYS A 104 2.74 10.29 36.24
CA LYS A 104 3.22 8.93 35.97
C LYS A 104 2.09 7.91 35.97
N ASP A 105 1.12 8.05 36.87
CA ASP A 105 -0.03 7.14 36.95
C ASP A 105 -1.09 7.44 35.86
N VAL A 106 -1.22 8.70 35.44
CA VAL A 106 -2.27 9.15 34.50
C VAL A 106 -1.84 9.08 33.03
N VAL A 107 -0.56 9.24 32.73
CA VAL A 107 -0.04 9.35 31.36
C VAL A 107 0.63 8.04 30.95
N GLU A 108 -0.16 7.13 30.39
CA GLU A 108 0.34 5.85 29.89
C GLU A 108 1.02 5.97 28.50
N TYR A 109 0.53 6.86 27.64
CA TYR A 109 0.97 6.97 26.24
C TYR A 109 0.99 8.42 25.75
N TYR A 110 2.19 8.92 25.42
CA TYR A 110 2.38 10.22 24.76
C TYR A 110 3.76 10.27 24.08
N PRO A 111 3.90 9.77 22.83
CA PRO A 111 5.21 9.49 22.24
C PRO A 111 6.04 10.74 21.87
N SER A 112 5.42 11.92 21.80
CA SER A 112 6.13 13.16 21.49
C SER A 112 6.88 13.76 22.68
N GLU A 113 6.65 13.25 23.89
CA GLU A 113 7.22 13.76 25.14
C GLU A 113 7.93 12.66 25.92
N SER A 114 8.88 13.03 26.78
CA SER A 114 9.47 12.08 27.72
C SER A 114 8.46 11.71 28.81
N LEU A 115 8.20 10.41 28.99
CA LEU A 115 7.36 9.86 30.06
C LEU A 115 8.19 9.50 31.32
N ASP A 116 9.45 9.91 31.37
CA ASP A 116 10.25 9.75 32.59
C ASP A 116 9.95 10.87 33.59
N PHE A 117 9.01 10.59 34.49
CA PHE A 117 8.61 11.49 35.58
C PHE A 117 9.46 11.30 36.85
N THR A 118 10.59 10.60 36.78
CA THR A 118 11.47 10.40 37.96
C THR A 118 12.15 11.71 38.37
N ASN A 119 12.34 12.63 37.43
CA ASN A 119 12.97 13.94 37.62
C ASN A 119 12.03 15.08 37.17
N GLN A 120 12.52 16.32 37.27
CA GLN A 120 11.80 17.50 36.79
C GLN A 120 11.51 17.41 35.29
N VAL A 121 10.27 17.71 34.90
CA VAL A 121 9.83 17.73 33.49
C VAL A 121 9.48 19.15 33.07
N SER A 122 9.63 19.46 31.78
CA SER A 122 9.31 20.77 31.22
C SER A 122 8.48 20.62 29.95
N TYR A 123 7.39 21.39 29.85
CA TYR A 123 6.48 21.37 28.71
C TYR A 123 6.34 22.76 28.11
N ASP A 124 6.31 22.83 26.79
CA ASP A 124 6.11 24.10 26.07
C ASP A 124 4.63 24.39 25.84
N SER A 125 4.29 25.69 25.81
CA SER A 125 2.95 26.17 25.44
C SER A 125 2.58 25.66 24.03
N PRO A 126 1.39 25.06 23.83
CA PRO A 126 0.18 25.20 24.66
C PRO A 126 -0.02 24.11 25.73
N TYR A 127 1.02 23.38 26.11
CA TYR A 127 1.00 22.34 27.15
C TYR A 127 0.08 21.16 26.80
N GLU A 128 0.20 20.65 25.58
CA GLU A 128 -0.72 19.68 24.98
C GLU A 128 -0.94 18.43 25.87
N LEU A 129 0.13 17.83 26.37
CA LEU A 129 0.08 16.65 27.25
C LEU A 129 -0.75 16.93 28.50
N LEU A 130 -0.47 18.05 29.19
CA LEU A 130 -1.18 18.40 30.42
C LEU A 130 -2.66 18.69 30.16
N TYR A 131 -2.96 19.38 29.05
CA TYR A 131 -4.32 19.67 28.63
C TYR A 131 -5.11 18.39 28.35
N HIS A 132 -4.55 17.45 27.59
CA HIS A 132 -5.20 16.20 27.21
C HIS A 132 -5.45 15.22 28.36
N HIS A 133 -4.74 15.39 29.48
CA HIS A 133 -4.84 14.54 30.66
C HIS A 133 -5.53 15.23 31.86
N ARG A 134 -6.01 16.47 31.70
CA ARG A 134 -6.64 17.25 32.78
C ARG A 134 -7.80 16.54 33.48
N SER A 135 -8.67 15.86 32.72
CA SER A 135 -9.87 15.22 33.27
C SER A 135 -9.50 13.95 34.03
N GLN A 136 -8.46 13.25 33.58
CA GLN A 136 -7.88 12.13 34.30
C GLN A 136 -7.19 12.59 35.59
N LEU A 137 -6.48 13.74 35.57
CA LEU A 137 -5.89 14.34 36.77
C LEU A 137 -6.96 14.77 37.78
N GLU A 138 -8.07 15.34 37.31
CA GLU A 138 -9.21 15.71 38.16
C GLU A 138 -9.86 14.46 38.79
N SER A 139 -10.02 13.38 38.00
CA SER A 139 -10.47 12.08 38.52
C SER A 139 -9.47 11.45 39.49
N TYR A 140 -8.17 11.60 39.25
CA TYR A 140 -7.12 11.10 40.14
C TYR A 140 -7.17 11.80 41.50
N LYS A 141 -7.32 13.13 41.49
CA LYS A 141 -7.54 13.93 42.69
C LYS A 141 -8.75 13.45 43.49
N GLU A 142 -9.89 13.19 42.85
CA GLU A 142 -11.11 12.73 43.54
C GLU A 142 -10.95 11.35 44.20
N ASN A 143 -10.11 10.48 43.62
CA ASN A 143 -9.89 9.12 44.11
C ASN A 143 -8.76 9.02 45.15
N GLN A 144 -7.97 10.08 45.34
CA GLN A 144 -6.84 10.10 46.26
C GLN A 144 -7.21 10.82 47.57
N ASN A 145 -6.71 10.30 48.71
CA ASN A 145 -6.95 10.89 50.03
C ASN A 145 -5.81 11.83 50.50
N ASP A 146 -4.81 12.10 49.66
CA ASP A 146 -3.69 12.99 50.00
C ASP A 146 -4.06 14.45 49.70
N GLU A 147 -4.21 15.24 50.77
CA GLU A 147 -4.55 16.66 50.71
C GLU A 147 -3.45 17.45 49.97
N MET A 148 -2.18 17.10 50.17
CA MET A 148 -1.06 17.76 49.50
C MET A 148 -1.06 17.52 47.99
N THR A 149 -1.30 16.27 47.55
CA THR A 149 -1.40 15.98 46.11
C THR A 149 -2.59 16.71 45.48
N SER A 150 -3.71 16.80 46.21
CA SER A 150 -4.91 17.50 45.75
C SER A 150 -4.67 19.00 45.55
N GLU A 151 -4.02 19.66 46.51
CA GLU A 151 -3.65 21.08 46.40
C GLU A 151 -2.70 21.33 45.22
N HIS A 152 -1.71 20.46 45.03
CA HIS A 152 -0.75 20.59 43.94
C HIS A 152 -1.41 20.37 42.56
N ILE A 153 -2.35 19.42 42.44
CA ILE A 153 -3.15 19.22 41.22
C ILE A 153 -4.02 20.44 40.95
N ASP A 154 -4.67 21.00 41.97
CA ASP A 154 -5.48 22.22 41.83
C ASP A 154 -4.64 23.41 41.37
N LEU A 155 -3.41 23.56 41.89
CA LEU A 155 -2.48 24.59 41.45
C LEU A 155 -2.18 24.46 39.94
N LEU A 156 -1.95 23.24 39.45
CA LEU A 156 -1.68 22.97 38.04
C LEU A 156 -2.91 23.23 37.16
N LEU A 157 -4.08 22.73 37.55
CA LEU A 157 -5.32 22.93 36.79
C LEU A 157 -5.72 24.40 36.75
N HIS A 158 -5.57 25.13 37.86
CA HIS A 158 -5.80 26.56 37.91
C HIS A 158 -4.83 27.33 37.00
N PHE A 159 -3.54 26.95 37.01
CA PHE A 159 -2.56 27.51 36.08
C PHE A 159 -2.99 27.33 34.62
N LEU A 160 -3.32 26.11 34.20
CA LEU A 160 -3.75 25.82 32.82
C LEU A 160 -5.01 26.63 32.44
N ALA A 161 -6.00 26.71 33.34
CA ALA A 161 -7.22 27.49 33.12
C ALA A 161 -6.94 29.00 33.02
N SER A 162 -5.97 29.51 33.78
CA SER A 162 -5.55 30.91 33.71
C SER A 162 -4.84 31.22 32.39
N GLU A 163 -4.05 30.29 31.86
CA GLU A 163 -3.35 30.46 30.59
C GLU A 163 -4.24 30.35 29.36
N ALA A 164 -5.24 29.48 29.42
CA ALA A 164 -6.25 29.37 28.39
C ALA A 164 -6.99 30.71 28.17
N GLY A 165 -7.20 31.48 29.24
CA GLY A 165 -7.93 32.75 29.20
C GLY A 165 -9.35 32.61 28.64
N ASP A 166 -9.96 33.72 28.21
CA ASP A 166 -11.33 33.70 27.67
C ASP A 166 -11.42 32.93 26.35
N LYS A 167 -10.40 33.06 25.49
CA LYS A 167 -10.35 32.38 24.19
C LYS A 167 -10.26 30.86 24.33
N GLY A 168 -9.51 30.35 25.31
CA GLY A 168 -9.41 28.92 25.58
C GLY A 168 -10.71 28.37 26.17
N LYS A 169 -11.38 29.12 27.06
CA LYS A 169 -12.72 28.74 27.56
C LYS A 169 -13.76 28.66 26.44
N ASP A 170 -13.73 29.61 25.50
CA ASP A 170 -14.63 29.58 24.34
C ASP A 170 -14.29 28.39 23.41
N ALA A 171 -13.00 28.07 23.25
CA ALA A 171 -12.56 26.90 22.51
C ALA A 171 -13.01 25.58 23.17
N GLU A 172 -12.96 25.48 24.49
CA GLU A 172 -13.46 24.33 25.25
C GLU A 172 -14.97 24.14 25.12
N LYS A 173 -15.73 25.24 25.21
CA LYS A 173 -17.19 25.21 24.96
C LYS A 173 -17.50 24.77 23.54
N ALA A 174 -16.77 25.30 22.56
CA ALA A 174 -16.90 24.88 21.17
C ALA A 174 -16.60 23.39 21.01
N LEU A 175 -15.50 22.90 21.60
CA LEU A 175 -15.09 21.50 21.56
C LEU A 175 -16.15 20.58 22.18
N ALA A 176 -16.71 20.96 23.34
CA ALA A 176 -17.80 20.24 24.00
C ALA A 176 -19.08 20.17 23.14
N SER A 177 -19.30 21.15 22.26
CA SER A 177 -20.39 21.14 21.26
C SER A 177 -20.03 20.43 19.94
N GLY A 178 -18.84 19.83 19.83
CA GLY A 178 -18.36 19.15 18.62
C GLY A 178 -17.84 20.10 17.52
N LEU A 179 -17.47 21.33 17.87
CA LEU A 179 -16.95 22.35 16.98
C LEU A 179 -15.48 22.65 17.28
N VAL A 180 -14.68 22.88 16.25
CA VAL A 180 -13.25 23.20 16.40
C VAL A 180 -12.80 24.25 15.37
N THR A 181 -11.86 25.09 15.76
CA THR A 181 -11.18 26.06 14.88
C THR A 181 -9.81 25.52 14.49
N PHE A 182 -9.25 25.99 13.37
CA PHE A 182 -7.94 25.51 12.91
C PHE A 182 -6.84 25.67 13.96
N GLU A 183 -6.76 26.82 14.64
CA GLU A 183 -5.74 27.08 15.67
C GLU A 183 -5.85 26.13 16.89
N ASN A 184 -7.07 25.68 17.18
CA ASN A 184 -7.38 24.84 18.34
C ASN A 184 -7.60 23.37 17.95
N ALA A 185 -7.24 22.96 16.73
CA ALA A 185 -7.43 21.61 16.25
C ALA A 185 -6.80 20.59 17.20
N TRP A 186 -5.54 20.82 17.62
CA TRP A 186 -4.80 19.97 18.55
C TRP A 186 -5.59 19.55 19.80
N MET A 187 -6.46 20.42 20.35
CA MET A 187 -7.28 20.10 21.54
C MET A 187 -8.22 18.90 21.32
N ALA A 188 -8.64 18.65 20.08
CA ALA A 188 -9.51 17.53 19.72
C ALA A 188 -8.77 16.21 19.50
N TYR A 189 -7.47 16.24 19.22
CA TYR A 189 -6.66 15.10 18.75
C TYR A 189 -5.63 14.69 19.81
N LYS A 190 -6.04 13.80 20.72
CA LYS A 190 -5.14 13.28 21.77
C LYS A 190 -4.35 12.08 21.24
N PRO A 191 -3.01 12.05 21.35
CA PRO A 191 -2.21 10.86 21.06
C PRO A 191 -2.73 9.59 21.74
N GLY A 192 -2.71 8.47 21.01
CA GLY A 192 -3.26 7.18 21.41
C GLY A 192 -4.71 6.96 20.98
N GLU A 193 -5.43 8.00 20.57
CA GLU A 193 -6.82 7.85 20.12
C GLU A 193 -6.94 7.35 18.67
N LEU A 194 -8.09 6.75 18.38
CA LEU A 194 -8.43 6.27 17.05
C LEU A 194 -8.89 7.41 16.15
N ILE A 195 -8.28 7.52 14.98
CA ILE A 195 -8.63 8.48 13.93
C ILE A 195 -9.31 7.75 12.78
N PHE A 196 -10.53 8.19 12.46
CA PHE A 196 -11.34 7.72 11.36
C PHE A 196 -11.15 8.59 10.11
N THR A 197 -11.04 7.93 8.97
CA THR A 197 -11.07 8.57 7.65
C THR A 197 -11.94 7.73 6.72
N SER A 198 -12.57 8.38 5.74
CA SER A 198 -13.25 7.68 4.64
C SER A 198 -12.81 8.30 3.32
N SER A 199 -12.36 7.46 2.39
CA SER A 199 -11.88 7.90 1.07
C SER A 199 -12.32 6.89 0.01
N TYR A 200 -12.89 7.36 -1.10
CA TYR A 200 -13.45 6.48 -2.14
C TYR A 200 -14.47 5.45 -1.60
N GLY A 201 -15.23 5.81 -0.56
CA GLY A 201 -16.18 4.91 0.12
C GLY A 201 -15.53 3.84 1.00
N GLN A 202 -14.22 3.97 1.25
CA GLN A 202 -13.43 3.02 2.02
C GLN A 202 -13.04 3.63 3.37
N ASP A 203 -13.63 3.07 4.42
CA ASP A 203 -13.42 3.48 5.79
C ASP A 203 -12.09 2.95 6.32
N ARG A 204 -11.41 3.71 7.16
CA ARG A 204 -10.13 3.31 7.76
C ARG A 204 -9.91 3.95 9.12
N LEU A 205 -9.32 3.18 10.02
CA LEU A 205 -8.88 3.62 11.34
C LEU A 205 -7.35 3.65 11.44
N TYR A 206 -6.86 4.58 12.25
CA TYR A 206 -5.46 4.73 12.62
C TYR A 206 -5.35 5.02 14.11
N ILE A 207 -4.17 4.76 14.71
CA ILE A 207 -3.84 5.25 16.05
C ILE A 207 -3.01 6.54 15.90
N LEU A 208 -3.43 7.63 16.54
CA LEU A 208 -2.68 8.87 16.52
C LEU A 208 -1.41 8.77 17.37
N ASN A 209 -0.26 9.18 16.84
CA ASN A 209 0.99 9.29 17.61
C ASN A 209 1.27 10.75 17.99
N GLN A 210 1.25 11.64 17.01
CA GLN A 210 1.68 13.02 17.19
C GLN A 210 0.94 13.94 16.23
N THR A 211 0.79 15.20 16.63
CA THR A 211 0.22 16.27 15.81
C THR A 211 1.21 17.39 15.58
N GLY A 212 1.02 18.17 14.51
CA GLY A 212 1.85 19.34 14.23
C GLY A 212 1.22 20.30 13.23
N TYR A 213 1.49 21.60 13.40
CA TYR A 213 1.10 22.62 12.43
C TYR A 213 2.25 22.92 11.47
N HIS A 214 1.94 22.92 10.19
CA HIS A 214 2.91 23.17 9.13
C HIS A 214 2.32 24.11 8.06
N LYS A 215 3.18 24.56 7.15
CA LYS A 215 2.80 25.42 6.04
C LYS A 215 3.48 24.96 4.76
N ASP A 216 2.66 24.76 3.74
CA ASP A 216 3.11 24.54 2.36
C ASP A 216 3.19 25.87 1.61
N ASN A 217 4.22 26.01 0.77
CA ASN A 217 4.47 27.26 0.02
C ASN A 217 3.36 27.57 -1.01
N CYS A 218 2.70 26.55 -1.54
CA CYS A 218 1.69 26.71 -2.59
C CYS A 218 0.27 26.61 -2.03
N ARG A 219 0.04 25.66 -1.12
CA ARG A 219 -1.31 25.27 -0.70
C ARG A 219 -1.75 25.88 0.64
N GLY A 220 -0.82 26.40 1.44
CA GLY A 220 -1.12 27.13 2.68
C GLY A 220 -0.87 26.33 3.96
N ARG A 221 -1.49 26.73 5.08
CA ARG A 221 -1.33 26.06 6.38
C ARG A 221 -2.12 24.76 6.44
N TYR A 222 -1.58 23.79 7.17
CA TYR A 222 -2.22 22.52 7.43
C TYR A 222 -1.88 21.97 8.81
N PHE A 223 -2.75 21.12 9.32
CA PHE A 223 -2.57 20.37 10.54
C PHE A 223 -2.29 18.91 10.18
N GLN A 224 -1.12 18.43 10.58
CA GLN A 224 -0.63 17.09 10.28
C GLN A 224 -0.87 16.16 11.47
N LEU A 225 -1.35 14.95 11.18
CA LEU A 225 -1.55 13.87 12.14
C LEU A 225 -0.63 12.71 11.75
N SER A 226 0.42 12.46 12.54
CA SER A 226 1.29 11.29 12.39
C SER A 226 0.63 10.10 13.08
N CYS A 227 0.27 9.07 12.33
CA CYS A 227 -0.55 7.96 12.81
C CYS A 227 0.05 6.59 12.48
N ASN A 228 -0.15 5.62 13.37
CA ASN A 228 0.17 4.22 13.18
C ASN A 228 -1.00 3.43 12.59
N PHE A 229 -0.68 2.40 11.81
CA PHE A 229 -1.64 1.41 11.31
C PHE A 229 -0.96 0.05 11.12
N SER A 230 -1.76 -1.01 11.01
CA SER A 230 -1.25 -2.36 10.77
C SER A 230 -1.10 -2.63 9.27
N SER A 231 0.04 -3.15 8.85
CA SER A 231 0.35 -3.41 7.44
C SER A 231 1.02 -4.77 7.26
N CYS A 232 0.87 -5.34 6.07
CA CYS A 232 1.54 -6.56 5.63
C CYS A 232 2.32 -6.26 4.35
N ASP A 233 3.60 -6.62 4.29
CA ASP A 233 4.42 -6.53 3.06
C ASP A 233 4.24 -7.75 2.12
N GLY A 234 3.30 -8.63 2.44
CA GLY A 234 3.03 -9.88 1.74
C GLY A 234 3.60 -11.11 2.44
N GLU A 235 4.58 -10.94 3.33
CA GLU A 235 5.17 -12.04 4.12
C GLU A 235 5.10 -11.73 5.62
N ASN A 236 5.57 -10.54 6.00
CA ASN A 236 5.64 -10.06 7.36
C ASN A 236 4.52 -9.07 7.65
N VAL A 237 4.03 -9.16 8.88
CA VAL A 237 2.97 -8.32 9.40
C VAL A 237 3.56 -7.46 10.50
N GLY A 238 3.22 -6.17 10.53
CA GLY A 238 3.64 -5.28 11.60
C GLY A 238 2.94 -3.93 11.57
N THR A 239 3.52 -2.96 12.28
CA THR A 239 2.99 -1.60 12.36
C THR A 239 3.76 -0.67 11.43
N ALA A 240 3.06 0.28 10.82
CA ALA A 240 3.61 1.24 9.87
C ALA A 240 3.03 2.64 10.16
N GLN A 241 3.76 3.72 9.83
CA GLN A 241 3.39 5.11 10.14
C GLN A 241 2.97 5.95 8.91
N THR A 242 1.87 6.69 8.97
CA THR A 242 1.48 7.60 7.88
C THR A 242 1.11 8.97 8.42
N ASN A 243 1.18 9.98 7.56
CA ASN A 243 0.76 11.33 7.89
C ASN A 243 -0.56 11.63 7.21
N LEU A 244 -1.59 11.90 8.00
CA LEU A 244 -2.84 12.48 7.54
C LEU A 244 -2.72 14.00 7.60
N VAL A 245 -3.42 14.69 6.70
CA VAL A 245 -3.34 16.15 6.59
C VAL A 245 -4.75 16.73 6.56
N ILE A 246 -5.00 17.70 7.44
CA ILE A 246 -6.20 18.52 7.46
C ILE A 246 -5.80 19.92 7.00
N TRP A 247 -6.31 20.33 5.85
CA TRP A 247 -5.96 21.61 5.23
C TRP A 247 -6.86 22.71 5.76
N GLU A 248 -6.27 23.83 6.21
CA GLU A 248 -7.07 24.97 6.69
C GLU A 248 -8.07 25.45 5.63
N LYS A 249 -7.65 25.48 4.37
CA LYS A 249 -8.45 26.00 3.25
C LYS A 249 -9.58 25.08 2.81
N ASP A 250 -9.40 23.76 2.95
CA ASP A 250 -10.33 22.76 2.42
C ASP A 250 -11.29 22.27 3.52
N ASP A 251 -10.80 22.12 4.76
CA ASP A 251 -11.57 21.55 5.88
C ASP A 251 -12.23 22.62 6.77
N PHE A 252 -11.75 23.87 6.77
CA PHE A 252 -12.31 24.94 7.61
C PHE A 252 -12.96 26.05 6.78
N VAL A 253 -14.17 26.45 7.19
CA VAL A 253 -14.89 27.56 6.55
C VAL A 253 -14.38 28.90 7.09
N GLY A 254 -13.29 29.39 6.51
CA GLY A 254 -12.67 30.66 6.90
C GLY A 254 -12.15 30.63 8.34
N LYS A 255 -12.44 31.68 9.13
CA LYS A 255 -12.03 31.77 10.55
C LYS A 255 -13.07 31.21 11.53
N THR A 256 -14.13 30.57 11.03
CA THR A 256 -15.23 30.09 11.88
C THR A 256 -14.99 28.65 12.34
N ALA A 257 -15.59 28.28 13.47
CA ALA A 257 -15.51 26.92 13.97
C ALA A 257 -16.28 25.96 13.04
N SER A 258 -15.64 24.83 12.70
CA SER A 258 -16.19 23.79 11.83
C SER A 258 -16.53 22.56 12.66
N LYS A 259 -17.47 21.73 12.19
CA LYS A 259 -17.83 20.49 12.88
C LYS A 259 -16.66 19.51 12.79
N ILE A 260 -16.33 18.84 13.89
CA ILE A 260 -15.25 17.85 13.89
C ILE A 260 -15.58 16.69 12.94
N THR A 261 -16.85 16.33 12.83
CA THR A 261 -17.34 15.26 11.94
C THR A 261 -17.31 15.62 10.44
N SER A 262 -17.07 16.88 10.07
CA SER A 262 -16.91 17.28 8.66
C SER A 262 -15.46 17.37 8.20
N LEU A 263 -14.48 17.15 9.08
CA LEU A 263 -13.06 17.18 8.76
C LEU A 263 -12.64 15.91 7.99
N SER A 264 -11.59 16.02 7.18
CA SER A 264 -11.03 14.89 6.42
C SER A 264 -10.51 13.73 7.28
N ALA A 265 -10.16 14.00 8.53
CA ALA A 265 -9.81 13.01 9.54
C ALA A 265 -10.56 13.34 10.84
N ILE A 266 -11.19 12.36 11.46
CA ILE A 266 -12.15 12.55 12.54
C ILE A 266 -11.72 11.67 13.73
N PRO A 267 -11.49 12.21 14.94
CA PRO A 267 -11.30 11.36 16.10
C PRO A 267 -12.58 10.55 16.36
N LEU A 268 -12.46 9.22 16.42
CA LEU A 268 -13.59 8.28 16.41
C LEU A 268 -14.60 8.55 17.54
N LYS A 269 -14.13 9.09 18.67
CA LYS A 269 -14.95 9.46 19.85
C LYS A 269 -16.06 10.48 19.57
N TYR A 270 -15.95 11.25 18.49
CA TYR A 270 -16.97 12.25 18.12
C TYR A 270 -18.07 11.69 17.21
N LEU A 271 -17.98 10.41 16.84
CA LEU A 271 -19.07 9.69 16.17
C LEU A 271 -19.99 9.04 17.20
N ASP A 272 -21.25 8.81 16.83
CA ASP A 272 -22.22 8.15 17.70
C ASP A 272 -21.74 6.73 18.07
N GLU A 273 -22.04 6.27 19.29
CA GLU A 273 -21.56 4.96 19.79
C GLU A 273 -21.92 3.80 18.86
N ASP A 274 -23.15 3.79 18.33
CA ASP A 274 -23.62 2.79 17.34
C ASP A 274 -22.75 2.79 16.06
N GLN A 275 -22.34 3.97 15.59
CA GLN A 275 -21.46 4.09 14.43
C GLN A 275 -20.06 3.59 14.73
N GLN A 276 -19.54 3.88 15.93
CA GLN A 276 -18.23 3.41 16.35
C GLN A 276 -18.17 1.89 16.36
N GLU A 277 -19.17 1.22 16.95
CA GLU A 277 -19.24 -0.24 16.98
C GLU A 277 -19.34 -0.85 15.58
N LEU A 278 -20.21 -0.28 14.73
CA LEU A 278 -20.38 -0.75 13.35
C LEU A 278 -19.09 -0.62 12.53
N ILE A 279 -18.40 0.52 12.64
CA ILE A 279 -17.12 0.75 11.95
C ILE A 279 -16.08 -0.24 12.45
N LYS A 280 -15.90 -0.37 13.76
CA LYS A 280 -14.93 -1.31 14.35
C LYS A 280 -15.19 -2.74 13.85
N ALA A 281 -16.43 -3.22 13.92
CA ALA A 281 -16.79 -4.56 13.47
C ALA A 281 -16.50 -4.80 11.98
N LYS A 282 -16.94 -3.87 11.11
CA LYS A 282 -16.70 -3.93 9.66
C LYS A 282 -15.20 -3.95 9.33
N LEU A 283 -14.42 -3.09 9.99
CA LEU A 283 -12.99 -2.99 9.75
C LEU A 283 -12.21 -4.20 10.26
N THR A 284 -12.62 -4.78 11.40
CA THR A 284 -12.03 -6.02 11.91
C THR A 284 -12.25 -7.19 10.93
N GLU A 285 -13.45 -7.33 10.35
CA GLU A 285 -13.73 -8.39 9.38
C GLU A 285 -12.88 -8.22 8.10
N ARG A 286 -12.87 -7.01 7.52
CA ARG A 286 -12.03 -6.69 6.36
C ARG A 286 -10.55 -6.90 6.65
N GLY A 287 -10.10 -6.51 7.85
CA GLY A 287 -8.72 -6.68 8.30
C GLY A 287 -8.28 -8.14 8.39
N LYS A 288 -9.16 -9.03 8.85
CA LYS A 288 -8.89 -10.48 8.82
C LYS A 288 -8.67 -10.97 7.39
N ARG A 289 -9.54 -10.57 6.45
CA ARG A 289 -9.38 -10.88 5.02
C ARG A 289 -8.08 -10.32 4.45
N TYR A 290 -7.70 -9.10 4.82
CA TYR A 290 -6.43 -8.48 4.43
C TYR A 290 -5.23 -9.33 4.90
N LEU A 291 -5.23 -9.79 6.15
CA LEU A 291 -4.13 -10.58 6.73
C LEU A 291 -4.03 -12.02 6.19
N GLU A 292 -5.12 -12.57 5.65
CA GLU A 292 -5.16 -13.86 4.94
C GLU A 292 -4.51 -13.79 3.54
N ILE A 293 -4.48 -12.59 2.94
CA ILE A 293 -3.83 -12.33 1.66
C ILE A 293 -2.31 -12.24 1.91
N ARG A 294 -1.64 -13.38 1.78
CA ARG A 294 -0.18 -13.52 1.87
C ARG A 294 0.41 -14.18 0.64
N GLY A 295 1.66 -13.81 0.35
CA GLY A 295 2.40 -14.25 -0.82
C GLY A 295 1.73 -13.84 -2.12
N VAL A 296 2.17 -14.47 -3.21
CA VAL A 296 1.60 -14.24 -4.54
C VAL A 296 0.36 -15.09 -4.73
N LYS A 297 -0.79 -14.46 -4.98
CA LYS A 297 -2.06 -15.16 -5.24
C LYS A 297 -2.85 -14.48 -6.36
N SER A 298 -3.50 -15.29 -7.19
CA SER A 298 -4.50 -14.81 -8.16
C SER A 298 -5.86 -14.66 -7.48
N TRP A 299 -6.53 -13.55 -7.76
CA TRP A 299 -7.87 -13.21 -7.27
C TRP A 299 -8.74 -12.72 -8.42
N GLU A 300 -10.05 -12.88 -8.27
CA GLU A 300 -11.03 -12.18 -9.11
C GLU A 300 -11.37 -10.85 -8.44
N TYR A 301 -11.41 -9.80 -9.25
CA TYR A 301 -11.72 -8.44 -8.81
C TYR A 301 -12.90 -7.89 -9.61
N ASP A 302 -13.87 -7.32 -8.90
CA ASP A 302 -14.99 -6.61 -9.51
C ASP A 302 -15.29 -5.33 -8.74
N GLY A 303 -15.01 -4.18 -9.34
CA GLY A 303 -15.36 -2.88 -8.78
C GLY A 303 -14.30 -1.80 -8.96
N LEU A 304 -14.36 -0.78 -8.10
CA LEU A 304 -13.46 0.39 -8.14
C LEU A 304 -12.06 0.01 -7.65
N TYR A 305 -11.01 0.31 -8.39
CA TYR A 305 -9.61 0.19 -7.96
C TYR A 305 -8.87 1.50 -8.21
N LEU A 306 -7.67 1.65 -7.65
CA LEU A 306 -6.81 2.80 -7.96
C LEU A 306 -5.58 2.33 -8.73
N TYR A 307 -5.34 2.84 -9.92
CA TYR A 307 -4.11 2.56 -10.67
C TYR A 307 -3.08 3.66 -10.43
N LEU A 308 -1.79 3.30 -10.44
CA LEU A 308 -0.70 4.27 -10.31
C LEU A 308 -0.40 4.89 -11.68
N LYS A 309 -0.79 6.14 -11.87
CA LYS A 309 -0.39 6.89 -13.07
C LYS A 309 1.01 7.43 -12.88
N THR A 310 1.97 6.83 -13.58
CA THR A 310 3.34 7.34 -13.72
C THR A 310 3.42 8.37 -14.85
N PRO A 311 4.42 9.27 -14.81
CA PRO A 311 4.63 10.20 -15.91
C PRO A 311 5.03 9.43 -17.18
N PRO A 312 4.66 9.92 -18.38
CA PRO A 312 5.14 9.34 -19.64
C PRO A 312 6.68 9.32 -19.71
N TYR A 313 7.25 8.37 -20.45
CA TYR A 313 8.71 8.31 -20.67
C TYR A 313 9.30 9.62 -21.24
N ASP A 314 8.52 10.35 -22.03
CA ASP A 314 8.95 11.60 -22.68
C ASP A 314 8.79 12.83 -21.75
N PHE A 315 8.32 12.64 -20.52
CA PHE A 315 8.13 13.72 -19.55
C PHE A 315 9.47 14.07 -18.89
N TYR A 316 10.08 15.18 -19.31
CA TYR A 316 11.27 15.74 -18.70
C TYR A 316 10.89 16.95 -17.84
N ASP A 317 11.08 16.85 -16.53
CA ASP A 317 10.99 18.00 -15.62
C ASP A 317 12.13 17.95 -14.60
N GLU A 318 13.14 18.81 -14.77
CA GLU A 318 14.28 18.95 -13.86
C GLU A 318 13.89 19.42 -12.45
N ARG A 319 12.64 19.85 -12.25
CA ARG A 319 12.16 20.45 -10.99
C ARG A 319 11.02 19.70 -10.33
N SER A 320 10.52 18.61 -10.91
CA SER A 320 9.35 17.89 -10.36
C SER A 320 9.69 16.48 -9.91
N ASN A 321 9.76 16.30 -8.59
CA ASN A 321 9.60 15.00 -7.94
C ASN A 321 8.14 14.53 -8.11
N TYR A 322 7.80 14.03 -9.30
CA TYR A 322 6.49 13.49 -9.59
C TYR A 322 6.43 11.99 -9.28
N ASP A 323 5.99 11.68 -8.07
CA ASP A 323 5.86 10.33 -7.49
C ASP A 323 4.72 9.46 -8.07
N GLY A 324 4.06 9.94 -9.13
CA GLY A 324 2.85 9.32 -9.66
C GLY A 324 1.59 9.64 -8.83
N LYS A 325 0.42 9.48 -9.46
CA LYS A 325 -0.87 9.73 -8.79
C LYS A 325 -1.76 8.50 -8.89
N TRP A 326 -2.33 8.10 -7.75
CA TRP A 326 -3.37 7.07 -7.70
C TRP A 326 -4.68 7.64 -8.25
N LEU A 327 -5.20 7.01 -9.31
CA LEU A 327 -6.42 7.44 -9.99
C LEU A 327 -7.46 6.32 -10.01
N PRO A 328 -8.75 6.64 -9.80
CA PRO A 328 -9.81 5.65 -9.77
C PRO A 328 -10.16 5.11 -11.17
N ARG A 329 -10.38 3.79 -11.27
CA ARG A 329 -10.98 3.09 -12.42
C ARG A 329 -11.82 1.92 -11.92
N THR A 330 -12.65 1.35 -12.79
CA THR A 330 -13.43 0.14 -12.51
C THR A 330 -13.03 -0.97 -13.47
N CYS A 331 -12.86 -2.20 -12.98
CA CYS A 331 -12.61 -3.37 -13.81
C CYS A 331 -13.31 -4.59 -13.24
N THR A 332 -13.52 -5.57 -14.12
CA THR A 332 -13.92 -6.94 -13.77
C THR A 332 -12.90 -7.87 -14.41
N GLU A 333 -11.83 -8.17 -13.68
CA GLU A 333 -10.69 -8.92 -14.22
C GLU A 333 -10.09 -9.87 -13.17
N ARG A 334 -9.17 -10.73 -13.62
CA ARG A 334 -8.29 -11.48 -12.72
C ARG A 334 -7.02 -10.69 -12.46
N VAL A 335 -6.69 -10.56 -11.20
CA VAL A 335 -5.54 -9.78 -10.72
C VAL A 335 -4.55 -10.68 -10.00
N VAL A 336 -3.28 -10.30 -10.00
CA VAL A 336 -2.27 -10.96 -9.18
C VAL A 336 -1.91 -10.06 -8.02
N LEU A 337 -2.24 -10.48 -6.80
CA LEU A 337 -1.84 -9.75 -5.59
C LEU A 337 -0.42 -10.14 -5.23
N ASP A 338 0.46 -9.14 -5.16
CA ASP A 338 1.87 -9.32 -4.83
C ASP A 338 2.45 -8.03 -4.21
N PRO A 339 2.16 -7.79 -2.92
CA PRO A 339 2.65 -6.60 -2.22
C PRO A 339 4.18 -6.55 -2.12
N LYS A 340 4.83 -7.72 -2.03
CA LYS A 340 6.29 -7.81 -1.87
C LYS A 340 7.00 -7.30 -3.12
N THR A 341 6.66 -7.84 -4.29
CA THR A 341 7.27 -7.40 -5.55
C THR A 341 6.95 -5.93 -5.82
N PHE A 342 5.74 -5.46 -5.51
CA PHE A 342 5.40 -4.03 -5.62
C PHE A 342 6.34 -3.16 -4.75
N ILE A 343 6.57 -3.53 -3.50
CA ILE A 343 7.45 -2.78 -2.59
C ILE A 343 8.89 -2.78 -3.10
N GLU A 344 9.40 -3.93 -3.55
CA GLU A 344 10.74 -4.05 -4.14
C GLU A 344 10.91 -3.15 -5.37
N GLU A 345 9.94 -3.17 -6.30
CA GLU A 345 9.96 -2.33 -7.50
C GLU A 345 9.93 -0.83 -7.17
N MET A 346 9.12 -0.42 -6.19
CA MET A 346 9.03 0.97 -5.76
C MET A 346 10.29 1.43 -5.02
N ARG A 347 11.03 0.53 -4.36
CA ARG A 347 12.35 0.84 -3.77
C ARG A 347 13.39 1.02 -4.87
N ASP A 348 13.47 0.10 -5.82
CA ASP A 348 14.45 0.17 -6.92
C ASP A 348 14.26 1.46 -7.75
N GLN A 349 13.02 1.91 -7.96
CA GLN A 349 12.74 3.19 -8.61
C GLN A 349 13.27 4.40 -7.82
N LYS A 350 13.19 4.36 -6.48
CA LYS A 350 13.75 5.43 -5.63
C LYS A 350 15.27 5.49 -5.74
N ASP A 351 15.96 4.36 -5.74
CA ASP A 351 17.43 4.33 -5.83
C ASP A 351 17.94 4.91 -7.17
N VAL A 352 17.22 4.65 -8.26
CA VAL A 352 17.51 5.27 -9.58
C VAL A 352 17.33 6.79 -9.53
N SER A 353 16.29 7.29 -8.85
CA SER A 353 16.06 8.74 -8.68
C SER A 353 17.07 9.42 -7.75
N ALA A 354 17.49 8.75 -6.67
CA ALA A 354 18.46 9.26 -5.70
C ALA A 354 19.88 9.37 -6.28
N ALA A 355 20.24 8.48 -7.22
CA ALA A 355 21.52 8.54 -7.94
C ALA A 355 21.66 9.75 -8.89
N MET A 356 20.55 10.43 -9.24
CA MET A 356 20.53 11.64 -10.07
C MET A 356 20.44 12.95 -9.28
N GLY A 357 20.70 12.93 -7.97
CA GLY A 357 21.00 14.13 -7.19
C GLY A 357 19.84 15.10 -7.06
N THR A 358 18.76 14.71 -6.38
CA THR A 358 17.81 15.66 -5.78
C THR A 358 17.35 15.19 -4.40
N SER A 359 17.77 15.95 -3.39
CA SER A 359 17.28 15.90 -2.02
C SER A 359 15.89 16.51 -1.98
N ASP A 360 14.87 15.66 -2.02
CA ASP A 360 13.60 15.78 -1.29
C ASP A 360 12.62 14.76 -1.88
N CYS A 361 13.02 13.49 -1.76
CA CYS A 361 12.17 12.37 -2.11
C CYS A 361 10.90 12.46 -1.28
N CYS A 362 9.76 12.46 -1.96
CA CYS A 362 8.50 12.14 -1.36
C CYS A 362 8.66 10.89 -0.48
N ARG A 363 8.45 11.14 0.80
CA ARG A 363 8.31 10.13 1.83
C ARG A 363 7.05 9.30 1.51
N LEU A 364 7.17 8.34 0.59
CA LEU A 364 6.62 7.00 0.81
C LEU A 364 7.35 6.42 2.04
N SER A 365 7.19 7.07 3.20
CA SER A 365 7.92 6.82 4.46
C SER A 365 7.32 5.62 5.17
N ASN A 366 7.27 4.48 4.50
CA ASN A 366 6.78 3.24 5.09
C ASN A 366 7.07 1.97 4.28
N CYS A 367 7.92 2.07 3.26
CA CYS A 367 8.48 0.88 2.65
C CYS A 367 9.90 0.61 3.17
N ASP A 368 10.24 1.02 4.39
CA ASP A 368 11.44 0.51 5.07
C ASP A 368 11.04 -0.69 5.94
N SER A 369 11.58 -1.86 5.60
CA SER A 369 11.40 -3.11 6.35
C SER A 369 12.04 -3.09 7.74
N ASN A 370 12.65 -1.95 8.14
CA ASN A 370 13.33 -1.77 9.42
C ASN A 370 12.52 -0.97 10.45
N GLN A 371 11.21 -0.74 10.24
CA GLN A 371 10.33 -0.12 11.24
C GLN A 371 9.26 -1.06 11.81
N TYR A 372 9.44 -2.37 11.67
CA TYR A 372 8.54 -3.31 12.35
C TYR A 372 8.90 -3.39 13.84
N GLN A 373 8.23 -2.59 14.67
CA GLN A 373 8.06 -2.98 16.07
C GLN A 373 7.27 -4.30 16.06
N SER A 374 7.83 -5.33 16.66
CA SER A 374 7.21 -6.65 16.85
C SER A 374 6.02 -6.53 17.80
N LEU A 375 4.94 -5.92 17.31
CA LEU A 375 3.64 -5.81 17.96
C LEU A 375 2.65 -6.60 17.12
N GLU A 376 1.75 -7.34 17.78
CA GLU A 376 0.67 -8.05 17.11
C GLU A 376 -0.15 -7.06 16.28
N ALA A 377 -0.32 -7.32 14.98
CA ALA A 377 -1.12 -6.45 14.14
C ALA A 377 -2.59 -6.55 14.52
N ASP A 378 -3.21 -5.39 14.72
CA ASP A 378 -4.65 -5.29 14.92
C ASP A 378 -5.34 -5.33 13.54
N PRO A 379 -6.22 -6.33 13.28
CA PRO A 379 -7.00 -6.38 12.06
C PRO A 379 -7.79 -5.09 11.79
N MET A 380 -8.30 -4.42 12.83
CA MET A 380 -9.10 -3.19 12.68
C MET A 380 -8.32 -2.04 12.03
N LEU A 381 -6.99 -2.02 12.18
CA LEU A 381 -6.11 -0.97 11.67
C LEU A 381 -5.54 -1.28 10.29
N CYS A 382 -5.96 -2.38 9.65
CA CYS A 382 -5.48 -2.77 8.33
C CYS A 382 -6.00 -1.82 7.22
N PRO A 383 -5.19 -1.56 6.18
CA PRO A 383 -5.62 -0.75 5.06
C PRO A 383 -6.79 -1.39 4.29
N PRO A 384 -7.63 -0.59 3.61
CA PRO A 384 -8.74 -1.09 2.80
C PRO A 384 -8.30 -1.76 1.50
N TYR A 385 -7.02 -1.67 1.13
CA TYR A 385 -6.52 -2.14 -0.16
C TYR A 385 -5.26 -3.01 -0.02
N VAL A 386 -5.04 -3.83 -1.04
CA VAL A 386 -3.82 -4.62 -1.26
C VAL A 386 -3.21 -4.20 -2.60
N TYR A 387 -1.88 -4.23 -2.69
CA TYR A 387 -1.17 -4.00 -3.95
C TYR A 387 -1.23 -5.25 -4.83
N GLY A 388 -1.60 -5.04 -6.09
CA GLY A 388 -1.62 -6.09 -7.09
C GLY A 388 -1.40 -5.56 -8.49
N PHE A 389 -1.18 -6.47 -9.41
CA PHE A 389 -0.94 -6.19 -10.81
C PHE A 389 -2.18 -6.52 -11.65
N SER A 390 -2.60 -5.57 -12.48
CA SER A 390 -3.64 -5.78 -13.50
C SER A 390 -3.06 -6.62 -14.64
N LEU A 391 -3.63 -7.79 -14.90
CA LEU A 391 -3.21 -8.64 -16.01
C LEU A 391 -3.70 -8.09 -17.35
N GLU A 392 -4.73 -7.24 -17.37
CA GLU A 392 -5.23 -6.59 -18.57
C GLU A 392 -4.42 -5.32 -18.91
N SER A 393 -4.30 -4.37 -17.97
CA SER A 393 -3.64 -3.08 -18.23
C SER A 393 -2.12 -3.10 -18.09
N LYS A 394 -1.56 -4.15 -17.47
CA LYS A 394 -0.12 -4.30 -17.17
C LYS A 394 0.42 -3.25 -16.20
N GLU A 395 -0.42 -2.79 -15.27
CA GLU A 395 -0.09 -1.73 -14.31
C GLU A 395 -0.26 -2.20 -12.86
N TRP A 396 0.55 -1.63 -11.97
CA TRP A 396 0.39 -1.80 -10.53
C TRP A 396 -0.78 -0.96 -10.00
N CYS A 397 -1.60 -1.60 -9.17
CA CYS A 397 -2.88 -1.10 -8.70
C CYS A 397 -3.07 -1.33 -7.20
N LYS A 398 -3.93 -0.51 -6.57
CA LYS A 398 -4.52 -0.74 -5.26
C LYS A 398 -5.92 -1.31 -5.44
N TYR A 399 -6.09 -2.56 -5.05
CA TYR A 399 -7.37 -3.27 -5.09
C TYR A 399 -8.01 -3.27 -3.70
N PHE A 400 -9.28 -2.87 -3.59
CA PHE A 400 -9.97 -2.87 -2.30
C PHE A 400 -10.34 -4.28 -1.87
N VAL A 401 -10.09 -4.59 -0.59
CA VAL A 401 -10.26 -5.94 -0.03
C VAL A 401 -11.71 -6.43 -0.14
N ASP A 402 -12.66 -5.51 -0.01
CA ASP A 402 -14.10 -5.81 -0.06
C ASP A 402 -14.53 -6.36 -1.44
N ASN A 403 -13.84 -5.96 -2.51
CA ASN A 403 -14.16 -6.28 -3.91
C ASN A 403 -13.37 -7.50 -4.44
N LEU A 404 -12.57 -8.15 -3.58
CA LEU A 404 -11.80 -9.34 -3.95
C LEU A 404 -12.62 -10.61 -3.70
N SER A 405 -12.56 -11.55 -4.65
CA SER A 405 -13.13 -12.89 -4.51
C SER A 405 -12.15 -13.98 -4.99
N PRO A 406 -12.17 -15.20 -4.40
CA PRO A 406 -11.31 -16.29 -4.85
C PRO A 406 -11.58 -16.66 -6.31
N VAL A 407 -10.53 -16.93 -7.08
CA VAL A 407 -10.66 -17.33 -8.50
C VAL A 407 -11.41 -18.65 -8.64
N VAL A 408 -12.40 -18.68 -9.52
CA VAL A 408 -13.10 -19.91 -9.92
C VAL A 408 -12.41 -20.48 -11.17
N TRP A 409 -11.58 -21.49 -10.95
CA TRP A 409 -10.84 -22.18 -12.02
C TRP A 409 -11.71 -23.22 -12.73
N GLN A 410 -11.58 -23.31 -14.05
CA GLN A 410 -12.31 -24.32 -14.83
C GLN A 410 -11.66 -25.71 -14.70
N GLU A 411 -12.39 -26.65 -14.11
CA GLU A 411 -11.97 -28.05 -14.09
C GLU A 411 -12.01 -28.65 -15.50
N ASN A 412 -10.97 -29.41 -15.86
CA ASN A 412 -10.86 -30.05 -17.17
C ASN A 412 -10.95 -29.07 -18.37
N ALA A 413 -10.53 -27.81 -18.20
CA ALA A 413 -10.57 -26.77 -19.23
C ALA A 413 -10.04 -27.23 -20.61
N MET A 414 -8.96 -28.00 -20.64
CA MET A 414 -8.35 -28.50 -21.89
C MET A 414 -9.22 -29.51 -22.66
N ASP A 415 -10.24 -30.11 -22.05
CA ASP A 415 -11.17 -31.00 -22.77
C ASP A 415 -12.15 -30.23 -23.66
N ALA A 416 -12.36 -28.94 -23.40
CA ALA A 416 -13.10 -28.04 -24.28
C ALA A 416 -12.35 -27.76 -25.59
N LEU A 417 -11.05 -28.07 -25.68
CA LEU A 417 -10.27 -27.86 -26.88
C LEU A 417 -10.19 -29.14 -27.73
N ILE A 418 -10.71 -29.06 -28.95
CA ILE A 418 -10.67 -30.17 -29.91
C ILE A 418 -9.27 -30.25 -30.53
N LEU A 419 -8.38 -30.96 -29.85
CA LEU A 419 -7.05 -31.32 -30.32
C LEU A 419 -6.89 -32.83 -30.48
N PRO A 420 -6.05 -33.30 -31.42
CA PRO A 420 -5.59 -34.68 -31.44
C PRO A 420 -5.01 -35.11 -30.08
N ASN A 421 -5.38 -36.32 -29.64
CA ASN A 421 -4.98 -36.86 -28.33
C ASN A 421 -3.46 -36.82 -28.08
N ALA A 422 -2.65 -37.04 -29.12
CA ALA A 422 -1.19 -36.97 -29.02
C ALA A 422 -0.70 -35.56 -28.66
N GLN A 423 -1.22 -34.52 -29.34
CA GLN A 423 -0.85 -33.13 -29.07
C GLN A 423 -1.32 -32.69 -27.68
N ARG A 424 -2.57 -33.02 -27.32
CA ARG A 424 -3.11 -32.74 -25.97
C ARG A 424 -2.26 -33.38 -24.87
N ARG A 425 -1.85 -34.64 -25.06
CA ARG A 425 -0.98 -35.36 -24.11
C ARG A 425 0.39 -34.68 -23.97
N LEU A 426 1.01 -34.26 -25.06
CA LEU A 426 2.31 -33.58 -25.04
C LEU A 426 2.25 -32.26 -24.27
N ILE A 427 1.29 -31.39 -24.57
CA ILE A 427 1.11 -30.10 -23.86
C ILE A 427 0.93 -30.37 -22.37
N ARG A 428 -0.01 -31.25 -22.02
CA ARG A 428 -0.31 -31.59 -20.62
C ARG A 428 0.94 -32.11 -19.91
N SER A 429 1.69 -33.03 -20.50
CA SER A 429 2.92 -33.58 -19.90
C SER A 429 4.01 -32.52 -19.73
N LEU A 430 4.26 -31.69 -20.74
CA LEU A 430 5.28 -30.65 -20.66
C LEU A 430 4.94 -29.61 -19.58
N VAL A 431 3.71 -29.12 -19.57
CA VAL A 431 3.23 -28.11 -18.64
C VAL A 431 3.21 -28.61 -17.19
N THR A 432 2.72 -29.83 -16.95
CA THR A 432 2.61 -30.40 -15.59
C THR A 432 3.97 -30.82 -15.02
N SER A 433 4.91 -31.23 -15.88
CA SER A 433 6.27 -31.59 -15.46
C SER A 433 7.20 -30.40 -15.24
N HIS A 434 6.84 -29.22 -15.77
CA HIS A 434 7.67 -28.02 -15.68
C HIS A 434 7.76 -27.50 -14.23
N ARG A 435 9.01 -27.36 -13.76
CA ARG A 435 9.33 -26.83 -12.43
C ARG A 435 9.82 -25.40 -12.56
N TYR A 436 9.21 -24.51 -11.78
CA TYR A 436 9.65 -23.12 -11.67
C TYR A 436 10.82 -23.02 -10.71
N PRO A 437 11.72 -22.03 -10.89
CA PRO A 437 12.76 -21.73 -9.92
C PRO A 437 12.18 -21.24 -8.59
N ASP A 438 12.93 -21.43 -7.51
CA ASP A 438 12.61 -20.82 -6.21
C ASP A 438 12.99 -19.32 -6.18
N HIS A 439 13.97 -18.89 -6.98
CA HIS A 439 14.51 -17.52 -7.00
C HIS A 439 14.46 -16.93 -8.42
N ALA A 440 13.37 -16.25 -8.76
CA ALA A 440 13.10 -15.76 -10.13
C ALA A 440 14.00 -14.60 -10.59
N ARG A 441 14.74 -13.93 -9.69
CA ARG A 441 15.59 -12.76 -10.00
C ARG A 441 17.08 -13.07 -10.22
N ASP A 442 17.55 -14.30 -9.97
CA ASP A 442 18.98 -14.67 -10.06
C ASP A 442 19.38 -15.10 -11.49
N GLU A 443 19.63 -14.13 -12.38
CA GLU A 443 19.91 -14.35 -13.82
C GLU A 443 20.96 -15.42 -14.13
N ALA A 444 22.00 -15.59 -13.30
CA ALA A 444 23.08 -16.54 -13.54
C ALA A 444 22.62 -18.00 -13.45
N SER A 445 21.62 -18.28 -12.60
CA SER A 445 21.00 -19.61 -12.50
C SER A 445 19.83 -19.80 -13.47
N LEU A 446 19.50 -18.78 -14.29
CA LEU A 446 18.28 -18.76 -15.10
C LEU A 446 18.36 -19.44 -16.48
N LYS A 447 19.55 -19.69 -17.02
CA LYS A 447 19.72 -20.07 -18.43
C LYS A 447 19.07 -21.43 -18.78
N GLY A 448 18.23 -21.43 -19.82
CA GLY A 448 17.76 -22.65 -20.49
C GLY A 448 16.73 -23.51 -19.74
N LYS A 449 16.08 -22.98 -18.69
CA LYS A 449 15.06 -23.73 -17.93
C LYS A 449 13.61 -23.39 -18.29
N GLY A 450 13.36 -22.44 -19.19
CA GLY A 450 12.01 -22.09 -19.66
C GLY A 450 11.42 -23.14 -20.59
N LEU A 451 10.08 -23.24 -20.61
CA LEU A 451 9.33 -24.09 -21.54
C LEU A 451 8.68 -23.21 -22.61
N ILE A 452 9.25 -23.20 -23.80
CA ILE A 452 8.81 -22.34 -24.92
C ILE A 452 8.11 -23.20 -25.97
N MET A 453 6.85 -22.87 -26.26
CA MET A 453 6.03 -23.53 -27.26
C MET A 453 5.61 -22.55 -28.36
N LEU A 454 5.75 -22.94 -29.63
CA LEU A 454 5.26 -22.19 -30.78
C LEU A 454 3.97 -22.83 -31.30
N LEU A 455 2.87 -22.07 -31.28
CA LEU A 455 1.57 -22.44 -31.84
C LEU A 455 1.38 -21.67 -33.14
N HIS A 456 1.27 -22.36 -34.27
CA HIS A 456 1.24 -21.68 -35.55
C HIS A 456 0.23 -22.25 -36.53
N GLY A 457 -0.26 -21.41 -37.44
CA GLY A 457 -1.16 -21.84 -38.51
C GLY A 457 -2.30 -20.87 -38.76
N THR A 458 -3.37 -21.34 -39.39
CA THR A 458 -4.49 -20.50 -39.84
C THR A 458 -5.14 -19.69 -38.69
N PRO A 459 -5.58 -18.44 -38.94
CA PRO A 459 -6.35 -17.67 -37.95
C PRO A 459 -7.60 -18.41 -37.47
N GLY A 460 -8.04 -18.17 -36.23
CA GLY A 460 -9.27 -18.75 -35.70
C GLY A 460 -9.23 -20.26 -35.39
N SER A 461 -8.05 -20.89 -35.42
CA SER A 461 -7.87 -22.34 -35.19
C SER A 461 -7.68 -22.77 -33.72
N GLY A 462 -7.77 -21.84 -32.76
CA GLY A 462 -7.67 -22.16 -31.33
C GLY A 462 -6.27 -22.04 -30.70
N LYS A 463 -5.32 -21.37 -31.38
CA LYS A 463 -3.96 -21.15 -30.87
C LYS A 463 -3.95 -20.42 -29.51
N THR A 464 -4.52 -19.22 -29.45
CA THR A 464 -4.66 -18.40 -28.23
C THR A 464 -5.42 -19.16 -27.14
N LEU A 465 -6.52 -19.82 -27.51
CA LEU A 465 -7.35 -20.62 -26.60
C LEU A 465 -6.57 -21.76 -25.94
N THR A 466 -5.58 -22.33 -26.63
CA THR A 466 -4.73 -23.39 -26.04
C THR A 466 -3.94 -22.90 -24.84
N ALA A 467 -3.38 -21.69 -24.92
CA ALA A 467 -2.64 -21.10 -23.81
C ALA A 467 -3.57 -20.72 -22.65
N GLU A 468 -4.74 -20.16 -22.96
CA GLU A 468 -5.79 -19.81 -21.99
C GLU A 468 -6.24 -21.03 -21.17
N LEU A 469 -6.61 -22.12 -21.85
CA LEU A 469 -7.05 -23.36 -21.19
C LEU A 469 -5.92 -24.08 -20.44
N THR A 470 -4.67 -23.88 -20.87
CA THR A 470 -3.50 -24.38 -20.15
C THR A 470 -3.31 -23.65 -18.82
N ALA A 471 -3.50 -22.32 -18.81
CA ALA A 471 -3.45 -21.52 -17.59
C ALA A 471 -4.57 -21.92 -16.61
N GLU A 472 -5.79 -22.12 -17.12
CA GLU A 472 -6.92 -22.65 -16.33
C GLU A 472 -6.61 -24.02 -15.71
N GLN A 473 -6.16 -24.98 -16.52
CA GLN A 473 -5.88 -26.33 -16.05
C GLN A 473 -4.78 -26.36 -14.98
N THR A 474 -3.80 -25.45 -15.08
CA THR A 474 -2.70 -25.35 -14.11
C THR A 474 -2.98 -24.43 -12.93
N LYS A 475 -4.15 -23.77 -12.90
CA LYS A 475 -4.53 -22.78 -11.90
C LYS A 475 -3.50 -21.66 -11.76
N ARG A 476 -3.06 -21.13 -12.90
CA ARG A 476 -2.01 -20.10 -13.00
C ARG A 476 -2.54 -18.85 -13.70
N PRO A 477 -2.06 -17.66 -13.33
CA PRO A 477 -2.42 -16.45 -14.04
C PRO A 477 -1.90 -16.51 -15.49
N LEU A 478 -2.67 -15.94 -16.41
CA LEU A 478 -2.30 -15.80 -17.81
C LEU A 478 -1.82 -14.37 -18.08
N LEU A 479 -0.54 -14.21 -18.42
CA LEU A 479 0.01 -12.95 -18.86
C LEU A 479 0.04 -12.90 -20.39
N LYS A 480 -1.01 -12.31 -20.98
CA LYS A 480 -1.10 -12.08 -22.44
C LYS A 480 -0.37 -10.80 -22.83
N LEU A 481 0.58 -10.87 -23.75
CA LEU A 481 1.36 -9.74 -24.25
C LEU A 481 1.03 -9.50 -25.72
N SER A 482 0.75 -8.23 -26.05
CA SER A 482 0.50 -7.78 -27.42
C SER A 482 1.64 -6.90 -27.95
N THR A 483 1.69 -6.70 -29.27
CA THR A 483 2.71 -5.86 -29.93
C THR A 483 2.63 -4.39 -29.50
N GLY A 484 1.45 -3.88 -29.15
CA GLY A 484 1.26 -2.51 -28.69
C GLY A 484 1.83 -2.22 -27.30
N GLU A 485 1.80 -3.20 -26.39
CA GLU A 485 2.26 -3.06 -25.00
C GLU A 485 3.79 -2.96 -24.89
N LEU A 486 4.50 -3.73 -25.73
CA LEU A 486 5.95 -3.84 -25.69
C LEU A 486 6.68 -2.64 -26.32
N GLY A 487 5.97 -1.87 -27.15
CA GLY A 487 6.52 -0.71 -27.86
C GLY A 487 7.41 -1.08 -29.06
N SER A 488 7.74 -0.06 -29.87
CA SER A 488 8.53 -0.20 -31.11
C SER A 488 10.01 0.17 -30.94
N TRP A 489 10.41 0.64 -29.76
CA TRP A 489 11.77 1.11 -29.47
C TRP A 489 12.55 0.04 -28.73
N GLU A 490 13.80 -0.17 -29.11
CA GLU A 490 14.64 -1.27 -28.64
C GLU A 490 14.84 -1.28 -27.12
N GLU A 491 15.19 -0.12 -26.53
CA GLU A 491 15.42 0.00 -25.09
C GLU A 491 14.14 -0.26 -24.29
N ARG A 492 13.01 0.29 -24.75
CA ARG A 492 11.70 0.09 -24.13
C ARG A 492 11.26 -1.37 -24.22
N LEU A 493 11.37 -1.99 -25.40
CA LEU A 493 11.07 -3.41 -25.60
C LEU A 493 11.90 -4.27 -24.66
N SER A 494 13.21 -4.03 -24.59
CA SER A 494 14.13 -4.78 -23.73
C SER A 494 13.74 -4.66 -22.25
N HIS A 495 13.48 -3.44 -21.78
CA HIS A 495 13.08 -3.16 -20.40
C HIS A 495 11.72 -3.79 -20.06
N GLU A 496 10.69 -3.50 -20.85
CA GLU A 496 9.32 -3.96 -20.59
C GLU A 496 9.19 -5.48 -20.69
N LEU A 497 9.79 -6.09 -21.72
CA LEU A 497 9.78 -7.54 -21.88
C LEU A 497 10.51 -8.22 -20.71
N LYS A 498 11.68 -7.73 -20.32
CA LYS A 498 12.42 -8.26 -19.16
C LYS A 498 11.58 -8.16 -17.88
N LYS A 499 10.99 -7.01 -17.62
CA LYS A 499 10.14 -6.76 -16.45
C LYS A 499 8.95 -7.73 -16.39
N LEU A 500 8.18 -7.81 -17.47
CA LEU A 500 6.98 -8.65 -17.55
C LEU A 500 7.30 -10.16 -17.48
N LEU A 501 8.40 -10.61 -18.10
CA LEU A 501 8.86 -11.99 -17.98
C LEU A 501 9.39 -12.32 -16.57
N THR A 502 9.99 -11.35 -15.89
CA THR A 502 10.39 -11.50 -14.47
C THR A 502 9.15 -11.67 -13.59
N TYR A 503 8.16 -10.81 -13.74
CA TYR A 503 6.88 -10.92 -13.04
C TYR A 503 6.20 -12.27 -13.30
N ALA A 504 6.14 -12.71 -14.55
CA ALA A 504 5.60 -14.02 -14.89
C ALA A 504 6.34 -15.17 -14.21
N SER A 505 7.65 -15.06 -14.03
CA SER A 505 8.46 -16.06 -13.33
C SER A 505 8.14 -16.07 -11.82
N ILE A 506 8.04 -14.90 -11.18
CA ILE A 506 7.66 -14.74 -9.76
C ILE A 506 6.27 -15.33 -9.51
N TRP A 507 5.31 -15.00 -10.37
CA TRP A 507 3.91 -15.43 -10.22
C TRP A 507 3.64 -16.84 -10.69
N LYS A 508 4.65 -17.51 -11.24
CA LYS A 508 4.52 -18.81 -11.91
C LYS A 508 3.43 -18.76 -12.99
N ALA A 509 3.32 -17.63 -13.68
CA ALA A 509 2.32 -17.37 -14.70
C ALA A 509 2.60 -18.18 -15.97
N VAL A 510 1.56 -18.38 -16.76
CA VAL A 510 1.67 -18.76 -18.17
C VAL A 510 1.73 -17.47 -18.98
N VAL A 511 2.75 -17.34 -19.83
CA VAL A 511 2.89 -16.19 -20.73
C VAL A 511 2.39 -16.55 -22.11
N LEU A 512 1.63 -15.65 -22.72
CA LEU A 512 1.19 -15.76 -24.11
C LEU A 512 1.64 -14.51 -24.86
N ILE A 513 2.49 -14.66 -25.87
CA ILE A 513 2.82 -13.57 -26.81
C ILE A 513 2.06 -13.86 -28.09
N ASP A 514 1.04 -13.05 -28.36
CA ASP A 514 0.21 -13.18 -29.55
C ASP A 514 0.89 -12.49 -30.74
N GLU A 515 0.82 -13.09 -31.94
CA GLU A 515 1.41 -12.54 -33.18
C GLU A 515 2.92 -12.26 -33.05
N ALA A 516 3.64 -13.22 -32.47
CA ALA A 516 5.07 -13.10 -32.22
C ALA A 516 5.93 -12.97 -33.50
N ASP A 517 5.36 -13.21 -34.69
CA ASP A 517 6.03 -12.99 -35.97
C ASP A 517 6.49 -11.54 -36.16
N VAL A 518 5.83 -10.55 -35.56
CA VAL A 518 6.26 -9.13 -35.63
C VAL A 518 7.64 -8.93 -35.01
N PHE A 519 7.98 -9.69 -33.96
CA PHE A 519 9.26 -9.59 -33.25
C PHE A 519 10.31 -10.59 -33.74
N LEU A 520 9.89 -11.63 -34.47
CA LEU A 520 10.72 -12.78 -34.86
C LEU A 520 10.98 -12.88 -36.37
N GLU A 521 10.41 -11.95 -37.17
CA GLU A 521 10.65 -11.83 -38.60
C GLU A 521 12.09 -11.38 -38.89
N ALA A 522 12.87 -12.25 -39.53
CA ALA A 522 14.21 -11.91 -40.01
C ALA A 522 14.13 -11.13 -41.33
N ARG A 523 14.43 -9.83 -41.32
CA ARG A 523 14.44 -9.01 -42.55
C ARG A 523 15.79 -9.06 -43.24
N ARG A 524 15.81 -9.66 -44.44
CA ARG A 524 17.02 -9.73 -45.29
C ARG A 524 17.31 -8.35 -45.92
N SER A 525 18.37 -7.72 -45.41
CA SER A 525 19.26 -6.68 -45.96
C SER A 525 18.68 -5.58 -46.88
N GLY A 526 18.80 -4.31 -46.47
CA GLY A 526 18.87 -3.17 -47.41
C GLY A 526 18.48 -1.77 -46.92
N SER A 527 17.83 -1.60 -45.76
CA SER A 527 17.39 -0.28 -45.27
C SER A 527 17.62 -0.11 -43.77
N ASP A 528 17.66 1.13 -43.28
CA ASP A 528 17.78 1.44 -41.83
C ASP A 528 16.67 0.75 -41.00
N SER A 529 15.48 0.55 -41.58
CA SER A 529 14.38 -0.20 -40.94
C SER A 529 14.67 -1.69 -40.73
N ALA A 530 15.56 -2.28 -41.53
CA ALA A 530 15.99 -3.68 -41.38
C ALA A 530 16.99 -3.86 -40.23
N PHE A 531 17.78 -2.82 -39.90
CA PHE A 531 18.70 -2.84 -38.75
C PHE A 531 17.94 -2.91 -37.43
N ASN A 532 16.95 -2.03 -37.24
CA ASN A 532 16.11 -2.01 -36.03
C ASN A 532 15.35 -3.33 -35.85
N SER A 533 14.85 -3.92 -36.95
CA SER A 533 14.13 -5.21 -36.90
C SER A 533 15.02 -6.36 -36.44
N ASN A 534 16.27 -6.45 -36.94
CA ASN A 534 17.19 -7.51 -36.57
C ASN A 534 17.68 -7.36 -35.12
N ASN A 535 17.80 -6.14 -34.61
CA ASN A 535 18.14 -5.89 -33.22
C ASN A 535 16.98 -6.27 -32.27
N MET A 536 15.73 -5.98 -32.66
CA MET A 536 14.54 -6.44 -31.93
C MET A 536 14.51 -7.98 -31.82
N VAL A 537 14.79 -8.70 -32.91
CA VAL A 537 14.91 -10.17 -32.90
C VAL A 537 15.98 -10.62 -31.91
N ALA A 538 17.16 -9.99 -31.91
CA ALA A 538 18.26 -10.33 -31.01
C ALA A 538 17.90 -10.09 -29.53
N ILE A 539 17.28 -8.95 -29.22
CA ILE A 539 16.78 -8.62 -27.88
C ILE A 539 15.75 -9.67 -27.43
N PHE A 540 14.78 -9.98 -28.28
CA PHE A 540 13.74 -10.95 -27.97
C PHE A 540 14.33 -12.34 -27.71
N LEU A 541 15.20 -12.85 -28.59
CA LEU A 541 15.89 -14.13 -28.43
C LEU A 541 16.75 -14.19 -27.16
N LYS A 542 17.39 -13.07 -26.80
CA LYS A 542 18.12 -12.95 -25.54
C LYS A 542 17.18 -13.10 -24.35
N GLN A 543 16.06 -12.36 -24.30
CA GLN A 543 15.11 -12.47 -23.19
C GLN A 543 14.50 -13.87 -23.06
N LEU A 544 14.21 -14.54 -24.19
CA LEU A 544 13.74 -15.93 -24.20
C LEU A 544 14.74 -16.93 -23.61
N GLU A 545 16.05 -16.68 -23.73
CA GLU A 545 17.09 -17.58 -23.24
C GLU A 545 17.20 -17.57 -21.71
N TYR A 546 16.87 -16.42 -21.09
CA TYR A 546 16.88 -16.22 -19.64
C TYR A 546 15.49 -16.38 -19.00
N PHE A 547 14.42 -16.49 -19.79
CA PHE A 547 13.07 -16.65 -19.24
C PHE A 547 12.88 -18.03 -18.59
N GLN A 548 12.29 -18.01 -17.39
CA GLN A 548 11.95 -19.20 -16.62
C GLN A 548 10.47 -19.30 -16.32
N GLY A 549 9.76 -19.89 -17.25
CA GLY A 549 8.36 -20.24 -17.07
C GLY A 549 7.82 -20.90 -18.31
N ILE A 550 6.49 -20.89 -18.43
CA ILE A 550 5.78 -21.45 -19.57
C ILE A 550 5.42 -20.31 -20.50
N LEU A 551 5.94 -20.35 -21.72
CA LEU A 551 5.70 -19.36 -22.77
C LEU A 551 5.06 -20.00 -23.99
N PHE A 552 3.91 -19.47 -24.38
CA PHE A 552 3.28 -19.72 -25.66
C PHE A 552 3.53 -18.54 -26.60
N LEU A 553 4.10 -18.84 -27.77
CA LEU A 553 4.19 -17.92 -28.90
C LEU A 553 3.12 -18.32 -29.91
N THR A 554 2.29 -17.39 -30.36
CA THR A 554 1.40 -17.66 -31.50
C THR A 554 1.93 -16.98 -32.75
N SER A 555 1.66 -17.59 -33.92
CA SER A 555 1.91 -16.91 -35.19
C SER A 555 1.02 -17.41 -36.31
N ASN A 556 0.76 -16.52 -37.26
CA ASN A 556 0.09 -16.85 -38.51
C ASN A 556 1.11 -17.09 -39.65
N ARG A 557 2.39 -16.73 -39.49
CA ARG A 557 3.40 -16.67 -40.57
C ARG A 557 4.74 -17.35 -40.23
N VAL A 558 4.76 -18.68 -40.19
CA VAL A 558 5.97 -19.44 -39.77
C VAL A 558 7.14 -19.36 -40.74
N GLY A 559 6.88 -19.12 -42.03
CA GLY A 559 7.92 -19.09 -43.06
C GLY A 559 8.95 -17.97 -42.89
N VAL A 560 8.71 -17.04 -41.96
CA VAL A 560 9.43 -15.77 -41.83
C VAL A 560 10.33 -15.72 -40.57
N PHE A 561 10.24 -16.73 -39.71
CA PHE A 561 10.99 -16.75 -38.45
C PHE A 561 12.50 -16.86 -38.65
N ASP A 562 13.26 -16.13 -37.83
CA ASP A 562 14.69 -16.31 -37.72
C ASP A 562 15.07 -17.76 -37.35
N GLN A 563 16.11 -18.31 -37.97
CA GLN A 563 16.52 -19.70 -37.76
C GLN A 563 16.92 -19.97 -36.29
N ALA A 564 17.41 -18.98 -35.56
CA ALA A 564 17.86 -19.10 -34.19
C ALA A 564 16.72 -19.29 -33.17
N ILE A 565 15.46 -19.09 -33.54
CA ILE A 565 14.34 -19.43 -32.65
C ILE A 565 14.22 -20.95 -32.48
N ARG A 566 14.56 -21.73 -33.52
CA ARG A 566 14.34 -23.19 -33.54
C ARG A 566 15.10 -23.92 -32.44
N SER A 567 16.28 -23.43 -32.06
CA SER A 567 17.07 -24.01 -30.97
C SER A 567 16.54 -23.67 -29.57
N ARG A 568 15.58 -22.75 -29.45
CA ARG A 568 14.96 -22.32 -28.18
C ARG A 568 13.57 -22.91 -27.98
N LEU A 569 12.93 -23.42 -29.05
CA LEU A 569 11.61 -24.03 -28.98
C LEU A 569 11.69 -25.47 -28.45
N HIS A 570 10.86 -25.77 -27.48
CA HIS A 570 10.69 -27.13 -26.95
C HIS A 570 9.64 -27.91 -27.73
N LEU A 571 8.62 -27.20 -28.22
CA LEU A 571 7.53 -27.76 -28.99
C LEU A 571 7.07 -26.73 -30.03
N ALA A 572 6.91 -27.16 -31.27
CA ALA A 572 6.23 -26.40 -32.31
C ALA A 572 5.01 -27.21 -32.79
N MET A 573 3.83 -26.62 -32.73
CA MET A 573 2.58 -27.25 -33.14
C MET A 573 1.90 -26.47 -34.25
N GLN A 574 1.60 -27.19 -35.34
CA GLN A 574 0.85 -26.66 -36.46
C GLN A 574 -0.66 -26.88 -36.27
N TYR A 575 -1.40 -25.80 -36.46
CA TYR A 575 -2.85 -25.74 -36.49
C TYR A 575 -3.33 -25.59 -37.92
N HIS A 576 -4.28 -26.45 -38.29
CA HIS A 576 -4.91 -26.45 -39.60
C HIS A 576 -6.36 -26.01 -39.47
N ALA A 577 -6.96 -25.56 -40.58
CA ALA A 577 -8.40 -25.36 -40.63
C ALA A 577 -9.12 -26.69 -40.26
N PRO A 578 -10.22 -26.63 -39.49
CA PRO A 578 -10.94 -27.83 -39.09
C PRO A 578 -11.57 -28.51 -40.31
N ASP A 579 -11.44 -29.84 -40.38
CA ASP A 579 -12.19 -30.66 -41.34
C ASP A 579 -13.68 -30.73 -40.95
N GLU A 580 -14.51 -31.30 -41.81
CA GLU A 580 -15.96 -31.40 -41.58
C GLU A 580 -16.29 -32.10 -40.26
N SER A 581 -15.57 -33.18 -39.93
CA SER A 581 -15.73 -33.92 -38.67
C SER A 581 -15.43 -33.05 -37.44
N ARG A 582 -14.35 -32.25 -37.47
CA ARG A 582 -14.02 -31.31 -36.39
C ARG A 582 -14.99 -30.14 -36.34
N ARG A 583 -15.46 -29.63 -37.48
CA ARG A 583 -16.50 -28.59 -37.51
C ARG A 583 -17.80 -29.09 -36.89
N ALA A 584 -18.21 -30.33 -37.17
CA ALA A 584 -19.37 -30.92 -36.53
C ALA A 584 -19.22 -30.98 -35.00
N LEU A 585 -18.03 -31.34 -34.48
CA LEU A 585 -17.75 -31.32 -33.05
C LEU A 585 -17.77 -29.89 -32.46
N LEU A 586 -17.22 -28.91 -33.18
CA LEU A 586 -17.25 -27.50 -32.76
C LEU A 586 -18.69 -26.96 -32.69
N TRP A 587 -19.51 -27.23 -33.72
CA TRP A 587 -20.92 -26.89 -33.74
C TRP A 587 -21.67 -27.56 -32.59
N ARG A 588 -21.46 -28.87 -32.38
CA ARG A 588 -22.08 -29.59 -31.25
C ARG A 588 -21.73 -28.95 -29.91
N GLN A 589 -20.45 -28.66 -29.68
CA GLN A 589 -19.98 -28.04 -28.44
C GLN A 589 -20.58 -26.65 -28.22
N LYS A 590 -20.80 -25.87 -29.29
CA LYS A 590 -21.37 -24.52 -29.18
C LYS A 590 -22.89 -24.53 -29.02
N LEU A 591 -23.58 -25.37 -29.76
CA LEU A 591 -25.03 -25.51 -29.66
C LEU A 591 -25.45 -26.12 -28.32
N SER A 592 -24.65 -27.03 -27.73
CA SER A 592 -24.94 -27.61 -26.41
C SER A 592 -24.79 -26.62 -25.25
N GLN A 593 -24.22 -25.43 -25.48
CA GLN A 593 -24.16 -24.36 -24.48
C GLN A 593 -25.43 -23.49 -24.46
N LEU A 594 -26.29 -23.61 -25.48
CA LEU A 594 -27.58 -22.95 -25.51
C LEU A 594 -28.57 -23.74 -24.64
N GLN A 595 -29.44 -23.05 -23.89
CA GLN A 595 -30.47 -23.71 -23.11
C GLN A 595 -31.51 -24.34 -24.06
N GLU A 596 -32.00 -25.55 -23.77
CA GLU A 596 -32.95 -26.26 -24.65
C GLU A 596 -34.22 -25.44 -24.97
N VAL A 597 -34.60 -24.50 -24.09
CA VAL A 597 -35.78 -23.63 -24.25
C VAL A 597 -35.58 -22.57 -25.35
N ASP A 598 -34.33 -22.28 -25.71
CA ASP A 598 -33.95 -21.24 -26.68
C ASP A 598 -33.89 -21.76 -28.12
N ILE A 599 -34.07 -23.07 -28.37
CA ILE A 599 -33.90 -23.68 -29.69
C ILE A 599 -35.20 -24.33 -30.17
N SER A 600 -35.49 -24.22 -31.47
CA SER A 600 -36.70 -24.79 -32.11
C SER A 600 -36.40 -25.83 -33.21
N PHE A 601 -35.17 -26.37 -33.25
CA PHE A 601 -34.71 -27.33 -34.24
C PHE A 601 -34.00 -28.53 -33.61
N ASP A 602 -33.89 -29.64 -34.37
CA ASP A 602 -33.09 -30.80 -33.97
C ASP A 602 -31.59 -30.50 -34.12
N MET A 603 -30.83 -30.68 -33.03
CA MET A 603 -29.40 -30.32 -33.02
C MET A 603 -28.58 -31.19 -33.97
N GLU A 604 -28.85 -32.49 -34.08
CA GLU A 604 -28.04 -33.39 -34.90
C GLU A 604 -28.27 -33.15 -36.40
N ASP A 605 -29.51 -32.84 -36.79
CA ASP A 605 -29.81 -32.48 -38.17
C ASP A 605 -29.29 -31.08 -38.55
N ALA A 606 -29.30 -30.13 -37.61
CA ALA A 606 -28.64 -28.84 -37.80
C ALA A 606 -27.12 -29.01 -37.98
N ILE A 607 -26.45 -29.79 -37.13
CA ILE A 607 -25.00 -30.01 -37.18
C ILE A 607 -24.58 -30.59 -38.54
N LYS A 608 -25.31 -31.58 -39.07
CA LYS A 608 -25.02 -32.18 -40.39
C LYS A 608 -25.06 -31.18 -41.53
N THR A 609 -25.87 -30.13 -41.41
CA THR A 609 -26.02 -29.10 -42.44
C THR A 609 -24.97 -28.01 -42.27
N LEU A 610 -24.82 -27.51 -41.03
CA LEU A 610 -23.94 -26.41 -40.66
C LEU A 610 -22.44 -26.80 -40.64
N SER A 611 -22.09 -28.09 -40.61
CA SER A 611 -20.69 -28.54 -40.68
C SER A 611 -20.11 -28.51 -42.09
N LYS A 612 -20.94 -28.46 -43.14
CA LYS A 612 -20.47 -28.49 -44.54
C LYS A 612 -19.67 -27.24 -44.94
N PRO A 613 -20.13 -26.01 -44.66
CA PRO A 613 -19.37 -24.79 -44.94
C PRO A 613 -17.99 -24.79 -44.25
N ALA A 614 -16.98 -24.30 -44.96
CA ALA A 614 -15.61 -24.22 -44.45
C ALA A 614 -15.45 -23.05 -43.47
N MET A 615 -15.78 -23.27 -42.20
CA MET A 615 -15.69 -22.26 -41.14
C MET A 615 -14.69 -22.67 -40.05
N ASN A 616 -13.95 -21.71 -39.50
CA ASN A 616 -13.11 -21.88 -38.32
C ASN A 616 -13.89 -21.69 -37.02
N GLY A 617 -13.27 -22.00 -35.87
CA GLY A 617 -13.94 -21.95 -34.58
C GLY A 617 -14.41 -20.55 -34.17
N ARG A 618 -13.70 -19.50 -34.60
CA ARG A 618 -14.10 -18.09 -34.35
C ARG A 618 -15.34 -17.73 -35.17
N GLU A 619 -15.39 -18.14 -36.42
CA GLU A 619 -16.53 -17.90 -37.32
C GLU A 619 -17.77 -18.64 -36.85
N ILE A 620 -17.65 -19.90 -36.43
CA ILE A 620 -18.75 -20.68 -35.86
C ILE A 620 -19.30 -19.98 -34.60
N ASN A 621 -18.42 -19.51 -33.70
CA ASN A 621 -18.83 -18.80 -32.50
C ASN A 621 -19.57 -17.49 -32.82
N ASN A 622 -19.06 -16.73 -33.78
CA ASN A 622 -19.72 -15.50 -34.24
C ASN A 622 -21.08 -15.81 -34.89
N ALA A 623 -21.18 -16.89 -35.66
CA ALA A 623 -22.42 -17.28 -36.31
C ALA A 623 -23.53 -17.59 -35.29
N VAL A 624 -23.21 -18.37 -34.25
CA VAL A 624 -24.16 -18.68 -33.15
C VAL A 624 -24.60 -17.42 -32.42
N ASN A 625 -23.68 -16.51 -32.09
CA ASN A 625 -24.01 -15.26 -31.41
C ASN A 625 -24.86 -14.30 -32.26
N THR A 626 -24.57 -14.21 -33.56
CA THR A 626 -25.36 -13.42 -34.50
C THR A 626 -26.76 -14.02 -34.65
N ALA A 627 -26.87 -15.34 -34.80
CA ALA A 627 -28.16 -16.02 -34.86
C ALA A 627 -28.97 -15.80 -33.56
N LYS A 628 -28.32 -15.77 -32.39
CA LYS A 628 -28.98 -15.47 -31.11
C LYS A 628 -29.53 -14.05 -31.08
N THR A 629 -28.76 -13.10 -31.59
CA THR A 629 -29.20 -11.69 -31.72
C THR A 629 -30.41 -11.59 -32.66
N LEU A 630 -30.38 -12.27 -33.81
CA LEU A 630 -31.48 -12.31 -34.77
C LEU A 630 -32.75 -12.91 -34.15
N ALA A 631 -32.61 -14.05 -33.47
CA ALA A 631 -33.70 -14.72 -32.77
C ALA A 631 -34.32 -13.85 -31.66
N THR A 632 -33.50 -13.05 -30.96
CA THR A 632 -33.97 -12.12 -29.94
C THR A 632 -34.77 -10.97 -30.56
N ALA A 633 -34.36 -10.47 -31.73
CA ALA A 633 -35.03 -9.38 -32.42
C ALA A 633 -36.35 -9.81 -33.08
N GLU A 634 -36.41 -11.01 -33.66
CA GLU A 634 -37.53 -11.42 -34.52
C GLU A 634 -38.44 -12.49 -33.90
N ASN A 635 -37.88 -13.35 -33.03
CA ASN A 635 -38.52 -14.60 -32.60
C ASN A 635 -38.68 -14.72 -31.08
N ASN A 636 -38.73 -13.59 -30.37
CA ASN A 636 -38.90 -13.52 -28.91
C ASN A 636 -37.87 -14.39 -28.15
N GLY A 637 -36.64 -14.48 -28.68
CA GLY A 637 -35.52 -15.23 -28.10
C GLY A 637 -35.39 -16.69 -28.55
N LYS A 638 -36.34 -17.24 -29.32
CA LYS A 638 -36.27 -18.62 -29.81
C LYS A 638 -35.53 -18.71 -31.14
N MET A 639 -34.36 -19.35 -31.12
CA MET A 639 -33.52 -19.58 -32.29
C MET A 639 -34.10 -20.68 -33.19
N ARG A 640 -34.23 -20.35 -34.48
CA ARG A 640 -34.63 -21.27 -35.56
C ARG A 640 -33.40 -21.68 -36.36
N LEU A 641 -33.52 -22.80 -37.09
CA LEU A 641 -32.45 -23.24 -37.99
C LEU A 641 -32.23 -22.22 -39.11
N GLU A 642 -33.31 -21.60 -39.58
CA GLU A 642 -33.30 -20.52 -40.58
C GLU A 642 -32.43 -19.34 -40.17
N ASP A 643 -32.37 -19.01 -38.87
CA ASP A 643 -31.54 -17.92 -38.35
C ASP A 643 -30.04 -18.24 -38.52
N LEU A 644 -29.66 -19.50 -38.24
CA LEU A 644 -28.28 -19.99 -38.42
C LEU A 644 -27.92 -20.10 -39.91
N ASP A 645 -28.81 -20.65 -40.73
CA ASP A 645 -28.61 -20.79 -42.17
C ASP A 645 -28.42 -19.43 -42.84
N THR A 646 -29.23 -18.43 -42.45
CA THR A 646 -29.11 -17.05 -42.97
C THR A 646 -27.72 -16.47 -42.68
N VAL A 647 -27.25 -16.60 -41.44
CA VAL A 647 -25.93 -16.08 -41.05
C VAL A 647 -24.80 -16.81 -41.78
N VAL A 648 -24.91 -18.13 -41.93
CA VAL A 648 -23.93 -18.95 -42.65
C VAL A 648 -23.91 -18.60 -44.14
N GLN A 649 -25.07 -18.39 -44.78
CA GLN A 649 -25.17 -17.99 -46.18
C GLN A 649 -24.50 -16.64 -46.44
N VAL A 650 -24.82 -15.62 -45.63
CA VAL A 650 -24.18 -14.29 -45.72
C VAL A 650 -22.66 -14.39 -45.57
N TRP A 651 -22.19 -15.25 -44.67
CA TRP A 651 -20.77 -15.48 -44.47
C TRP A 651 -20.11 -16.17 -45.68
N GLN A 652 -20.79 -17.15 -46.29
CA GLN A 652 -20.31 -17.80 -47.52
C GLN A 652 -20.24 -16.84 -48.71
N GLU A 653 -21.22 -15.95 -48.86
CA GLU A 653 -21.21 -14.90 -49.88
C GLU A 653 -20.01 -13.97 -49.70
N PHE A 654 -19.73 -13.56 -48.45
CA PHE A 654 -18.57 -12.75 -48.12
C PHE A 654 -17.25 -13.46 -48.45
N GLN A 655 -17.07 -14.72 -48.06
CA GLN A 655 -15.87 -15.50 -48.41
C GLN A 655 -15.69 -15.61 -49.92
N SER A 656 -16.76 -15.94 -50.65
CA SER A 656 -16.74 -16.04 -52.10
C SER A 656 -16.31 -14.71 -52.75
N SER A 657 -16.74 -13.58 -52.18
CA SER A 657 -16.33 -12.25 -52.65
C SER A 657 -14.86 -11.93 -52.37
N MET A 658 -14.32 -12.37 -51.23
CA MET A 658 -12.91 -12.18 -50.88
C MET A 658 -11.99 -13.04 -51.75
N GLU A 659 -12.37 -14.30 -51.99
CA GLU A 659 -11.63 -15.19 -52.90
C GLU A 659 -11.60 -14.66 -54.33
N GLN A 660 -12.61 -13.90 -54.76
CA GLN A 660 -12.64 -13.23 -56.06
C GLN A 660 -11.77 -11.96 -56.12
N LEU A 661 -11.46 -11.35 -54.97
CA LEU A 661 -10.62 -10.15 -54.86
C LEU A 661 -9.12 -10.46 -54.69
N ASP A 662 -8.79 -11.65 -54.17
CA ASP A 662 -7.43 -12.14 -53.97
C ASP A 662 -6.81 -12.80 -55.23
N VAL A 663 -7.55 -12.84 -56.35
CA VAL A 663 -7.09 -13.24 -57.70
C VAL A 663 -6.81 -12.00 -58.53
#